data_AF-A0A545V1R7-F1
#
_entry.id   AF-A0A545V1R7-F1
#
_cell.length_a   1.000
_cell.length_b   1.000
_cell.length_c   1.000
_cell.angle_alpha   90.00
_cell.angle_beta   90.00
_cell.angle_gamma   90.00
#
_symmetry.space_group_name_H-M   'P 1'
#
loop_
_entity.id
_entity.type
_entity.pdbx_description
1 polymer ?
#
loop_
_entity_poly.entity_id
_entity_poly.type
_entity_poly.pdbx_seq_one_letter_code
_entity_poly.pdbx_strand_id
1 'polypeptide(L)'
;MDSQAIEYNESIQQLRDVQFPMLKDSIYLDHAGATVPSKVLMDEFASELTSVLYGNPHSGSLPSQLSTDQIDNVRLRLLEFFKADPDEYDLVFVANATAGVKLVLDGLRNVTGGFNHAYHLACHTSVIGVREEAKHSICVDDAQVEGWIQGEIPFQDDPLSTTLFSYTAQSHMDGRRYPISWARHFQAQHHIYTLLDAASLGATSQLNMSHPDFAADFVILSLYKIFGFPDLGVLLVRKSAERLFDQRKYFGGGTVDMVVAGREQWHARKTGFLHERLEDGTLPFHNIIAAGIALKTFTSLFGSMDRVSRHTTYLTRHLYAGLRKLQHGNGHAVCTLYTPNPALESTGPVVSFNIRNSLGAWVTLAEFEKLAIVNKVHIRTGGLCSPGGIAAALDLQPWEMRKNFSAGFRCGLDSDVMNGKPVGVIRASFGAMSTKADVDGFLGFIQEFFVEATAPQLPDELPIPENLVGKPSLRVKAITVYPIKSCGGFTVPTGMDWSIRPEGLAWDREWCLLHKGSGQALSQKRYPRMALLRPILDFDAGLLRIHCQGSPRSVSIPLSADPSYLEINVRQTKTRVCGEEIAAQMYKSEELNDFFSQVLGVPCVLARFPPGGRGLGSRLNKAKMQKHQQADRALRLLPGSLPEDVPSPPDSDSEQIKTDTKILLSNESPILMIHSASLDALNDAIAEHGGAPATTASFRANIVLEGPRKDDEWDERPAFSEDSWRKVRIGCQTFTLLGACRRCQMVCVDQETGERKQEPLATLSKTRRFNGKIYFGAHMKHDEVGSPSEENQHPTIRVGEQVVVDG
;
A
#
# COMPACT_ATOMS: atom_id res chain seq x y z
N MET A 1 19.14 4.41 -36.05
CA MET A 1 18.02 3.70 -35.39
C MET A 1 16.70 4.45 -35.55
N ASP A 2 16.67 5.78 -35.49
CA ASP A 2 15.40 6.54 -35.54
C ASP A 2 14.69 6.60 -36.90
N SER A 3 15.41 6.54 -38.04
CA SER A 3 14.77 6.68 -39.38
C SER A 3 13.68 5.63 -39.66
N GLN A 4 13.92 4.35 -39.34
CA GLN A 4 12.92 3.28 -39.52
C GLN A 4 11.74 3.38 -38.54
N ALA A 5 11.97 3.92 -37.33
CA ALA A 5 10.89 4.14 -36.36
C ALA A 5 10.01 5.33 -36.79
N ILE A 6 10.60 6.36 -37.38
CA ILE A 6 9.89 7.50 -37.96
C ILE A 6 9.03 7.05 -39.15
N GLU A 7 9.60 6.26 -40.07
CA GLU A 7 8.86 5.69 -41.21
C GLU A 7 7.69 4.80 -40.75
N TYR A 8 7.91 3.96 -39.73
CA TYR A 8 6.85 3.17 -39.12
C TYR A 8 5.78 4.08 -38.50
N ASN A 9 6.16 5.13 -37.77
CA ASN A 9 5.23 6.07 -37.16
C ASN A 9 4.31 6.75 -38.20
N GLU A 10 4.87 7.24 -39.31
CA GLU A 10 4.10 7.86 -40.39
C GLU A 10 3.11 6.86 -41.02
N SER A 11 3.57 5.62 -41.23
CA SER A 11 2.73 4.52 -41.73
C SER A 11 1.56 4.23 -40.79
N ILE A 12 1.81 4.17 -39.48
CA ILE A 12 0.78 3.93 -38.47
C ILE A 12 -0.21 5.09 -38.36
N GLN A 13 0.25 6.33 -38.48
CA GLN A 13 -0.65 7.50 -38.47
C GLN A 13 -1.68 7.42 -39.60
N GLN A 14 -1.26 7.07 -40.81
CA GLN A 14 -2.17 6.89 -41.95
C GLN A 14 -3.10 5.67 -41.76
N LEU A 15 -2.57 4.58 -41.20
CA LEU A 15 -3.31 3.34 -40.98
C LEU A 15 -4.37 3.48 -39.88
N ARG A 16 -4.12 4.32 -38.87
CA ARG A 16 -4.99 4.47 -37.68
C ARG A 16 -6.38 4.96 -38.02
N ASP A 17 -6.52 5.92 -38.92
CA ASP A 17 -7.82 6.47 -39.31
C ASP A 17 -8.75 5.42 -39.93
N VAL A 18 -8.17 4.43 -40.62
CA VAL A 18 -8.90 3.36 -41.31
C VAL A 18 -9.11 2.14 -40.41
N GLN A 19 -8.05 1.72 -39.71
CA GLN A 19 -8.03 0.44 -39.00
C GLN A 19 -8.39 0.56 -37.51
N PHE A 20 -8.27 1.75 -36.94
CA PHE A 20 -8.55 2.00 -35.52
C PHE A 20 -9.43 3.25 -35.33
N PRO A 21 -10.63 3.31 -35.95
CA PRO A 21 -11.52 4.48 -35.88
C PRO A 21 -12.00 4.79 -34.46
N MET A 22 -12.02 3.79 -33.56
CA MET A 22 -12.35 3.96 -32.13
C MET A 22 -11.32 4.78 -31.35
N LEU A 23 -10.11 4.95 -31.88
CA LEU A 23 -9.05 5.78 -31.28
C LEU A 23 -9.08 7.23 -31.78
N LYS A 24 -10.07 7.61 -32.59
CA LYS A 24 -10.19 8.97 -33.11
C LYS A 24 -10.46 9.95 -31.97
N ASP A 25 -9.72 11.05 -31.95
CA ASP A 25 -9.82 12.11 -30.93
C ASP A 25 -9.56 11.63 -29.49
N SER A 26 -8.88 10.49 -29.31
CA SER A 26 -8.56 9.89 -28.01
C SER A 26 -7.11 9.40 -27.97
N ILE A 27 -6.49 9.52 -26.80
CA ILE A 27 -5.14 9.02 -26.53
C ILE A 27 -5.26 7.73 -25.71
N TYR A 28 -4.82 6.60 -26.25
CA TYR A 28 -4.90 5.31 -25.55
C TYR A 28 -3.51 4.82 -25.14
N LEU A 29 -3.30 4.66 -23.83
CA LEU A 29 -2.03 4.33 -23.19
C LEU A 29 -2.14 3.13 -22.23
N ASP A 30 -3.17 2.28 -22.34
CA ASP A 30 -3.34 1.05 -21.53
C ASP A 30 -3.07 -0.25 -22.31
N HIS A 31 -2.17 -0.21 -23.30
CA HIS A 31 -1.81 -1.36 -24.12
C HIS A 31 -1.18 -2.53 -23.34
N ALA A 32 -0.53 -2.27 -22.20
CA ALA A 32 -0.01 -3.34 -21.35
C ALA A 32 -1.14 -4.18 -20.75
N GLY A 33 -2.28 -3.56 -20.42
CA GLY A 33 -3.49 -4.21 -19.92
C GLY A 33 -4.15 -5.06 -21.00
N ALA A 34 -4.61 -4.40 -22.06
CA ALA A 34 -5.13 -5.02 -23.27
C ALA A 34 -4.88 -4.09 -24.45
N THR A 35 -4.49 -4.63 -25.61
CA THR A 35 -4.42 -3.80 -26.82
C THR A 35 -5.77 -3.80 -27.55
N VAL A 36 -5.95 -2.93 -28.54
CA VAL A 36 -7.21 -2.81 -29.26
C VAL A 36 -7.18 -3.62 -30.57
N PRO A 37 -8.26 -4.33 -30.93
CA PRO A 37 -8.32 -5.09 -32.18
C PRO A 37 -8.44 -4.16 -33.39
N SER A 38 -7.86 -4.55 -34.52
CA SER A 38 -8.03 -3.79 -35.77
C SER A 38 -9.40 -4.05 -36.41
N LYS A 39 -9.90 -3.07 -37.17
CA LYS A 39 -11.14 -3.21 -37.94
C LYS A 39 -11.07 -4.41 -38.90
N VAL A 40 -9.98 -4.54 -39.66
CA VAL A 40 -9.82 -5.65 -40.62
C VAL A 40 -9.82 -7.03 -39.95
N LEU A 41 -9.26 -7.17 -38.74
CA LEU A 41 -9.33 -8.42 -37.99
C LEU A 41 -10.79 -8.80 -37.69
N MET A 42 -11.58 -7.84 -37.22
CA MET A 42 -12.98 -8.08 -36.91
C MET A 42 -13.82 -8.36 -38.17
N ASP A 43 -13.55 -7.65 -39.26
CA ASP A 43 -14.23 -7.86 -40.54
C ASP A 43 -13.91 -9.25 -41.15
N GLU A 44 -12.63 -9.64 -41.19
CA GLU A 44 -12.21 -10.97 -41.68
C GLU A 44 -12.79 -12.08 -40.80
N PHE A 45 -12.80 -11.91 -39.48
CA PHE A 45 -13.40 -12.88 -38.57
C PHE A 45 -14.92 -13.02 -38.76
N ALA A 46 -15.64 -11.90 -38.89
CA ALA A 46 -17.07 -11.93 -39.14
C ALA A 46 -17.38 -12.57 -40.51
N SER A 47 -16.58 -12.28 -41.53
CA SER A 47 -16.70 -12.89 -42.86
C SER A 47 -16.48 -14.40 -42.79
N GLU A 48 -15.45 -14.86 -42.08
CA GLU A 48 -15.13 -16.29 -41.94
C GLU A 48 -16.29 -17.05 -41.28
N LEU A 49 -16.77 -16.57 -40.13
CA LEU A 49 -17.83 -17.25 -39.38
C LEU A 49 -19.20 -17.22 -40.07
N THR A 50 -19.44 -16.28 -40.98
CA THR A 50 -20.70 -16.20 -41.74
C THR A 50 -20.65 -16.96 -43.06
N SER A 51 -19.45 -17.25 -43.57
CA SER A 51 -19.25 -17.91 -44.87
C SER A 51 -18.89 -19.39 -44.75
N VAL A 52 -18.31 -19.82 -43.64
CA VAL A 52 -17.81 -21.18 -43.43
C VAL A 52 -18.62 -21.86 -42.32
N LEU A 53 -19.12 -23.07 -42.62
CA LEU A 53 -19.84 -23.88 -41.64
C LEU A 53 -18.84 -24.67 -40.78
N TYR A 54 -18.65 -24.23 -39.54
CA TYR A 54 -17.87 -24.95 -38.53
C TYR A 54 -18.77 -25.81 -37.63
N GLY A 55 -18.31 -27.03 -37.34
CA GLY A 55 -18.96 -27.97 -36.42
C GLY A 55 -18.19 -28.13 -35.12
N ASN A 56 -18.82 -28.72 -34.11
CA ASN A 56 -18.10 -29.11 -32.89
C ASN A 56 -17.03 -30.17 -33.24
N PRO A 57 -15.75 -30.01 -32.87
CA PRO A 57 -14.64 -30.89 -33.30
C PRO A 57 -14.78 -32.38 -32.89
N HIS A 58 -15.72 -32.75 -32.01
CA HIS A 58 -15.89 -34.13 -31.55
C HIS A 58 -16.76 -35.02 -32.45
N SER A 59 -17.25 -34.53 -33.60
CA SER A 59 -18.06 -35.34 -34.53
C SER A 59 -17.29 -35.70 -35.80
N GLY A 60 -17.68 -36.78 -36.47
CA GLY A 60 -17.09 -37.18 -37.76
C GLY A 60 -17.60 -36.40 -38.97
N SER A 61 -18.43 -35.37 -38.78
CA SER A 61 -18.98 -34.57 -39.90
C SER A 61 -17.92 -33.67 -40.54
N LEU A 62 -18.11 -33.30 -41.82
CA LEU A 62 -17.17 -32.43 -42.55
C LEU A 62 -16.94 -31.07 -41.84
N PRO A 63 -17.98 -30.36 -41.33
CA PRO A 63 -17.77 -29.14 -40.53
C PRO A 63 -16.93 -29.35 -39.27
N SER A 64 -17.05 -30.51 -38.63
CA SER A 64 -16.27 -30.85 -37.43
C SER A 64 -14.82 -31.15 -37.74
N GLN A 65 -14.56 -31.90 -38.83
CA GLN A 65 -13.20 -32.15 -39.31
C GLN A 65 -12.51 -30.83 -39.67
N LEU A 66 -13.23 -29.92 -40.35
CA LEU A 66 -12.70 -28.59 -40.67
C LEU A 66 -12.33 -27.78 -39.41
N SER A 67 -13.14 -27.83 -38.36
CA SER A 67 -12.80 -27.19 -37.07
C SER A 67 -11.53 -27.78 -36.47
N THR A 68 -11.38 -29.11 -36.47
CA THR A 68 -10.18 -29.80 -35.98
C THR A 68 -8.94 -29.39 -36.78
N ASP A 69 -9.02 -29.42 -38.10
CA ASP A 69 -7.92 -29.02 -38.98
C ASP A 69 -7.52 -27.56 -38.74
N GLN A 70 -8.48 -26.65 -38.54
CA GLN A 70 -8.17 -25.25 -38.22
C GLN A 70 -7.50 -25.10 -36.86
N ILE A 71 -7.93 -25.86 -35.84
CA ILE A 71 -7.29 -25.84 -34.51
C ILE A 71 -5.82 -26.24 -34.63
N ASP A 72 -5.53 -27.34 -35.34
CA ASP A 72 -4.17 -27.86 -35.48
C ASP A 72 -3.27 -26.94 -36.31
N ASN A 73 -3.81 -26.39 -37.40
CA ASN A 73 -3.10 -25.41 -38.23
C ASN A 73 -2.77 -24.13 -37.45
N VAL A 74 -3.72 -23.62 -36.65
CA VAL A 74 -3.46 -22.43 -35.83
C VAL A 74 -2.45 -22.73 -34.73
N ARG A 75 -2.52 -23.91 -34.10
CA ARG A 75 -1.53 -24.33 -33.10
C ARG A 75 -0.11 -24.31 -33.66
N LEU A 76 0.10 -24.90 -34.82
CA LEU A 76 1.41 -24.91 -35.50
C LEU A 76 1.86 -23.48 -35.85
N ARG A 77 0.97 -22.66 -36.42
CA ARG A 77 1.31 -21.26 -36.77
C ARG A 77 1.65 -20.41 -35.55
N LEU A 78 1.05 -20.68 -34.39
CA LEU A 78 1.42 -20.02 -33.13
C LEU A 78 2.77 -20.50 -32.62
N LEU A 79 3.08 -21.79 -32.70
CA LEU A 79 4.42 -22.33 -32.39
C LEU A 79 5.49 -21.65 -33.27
N GLU A 80 5.26 -21.58 -34.58
CA GLU A 80 6.11 -20.86 -35.53
C GLU A 80 6.26 -19.37 -35.18
N PHE A 81 5.15 -18.70 -34.83
CA PHE A 81 5.17 -17.30 -34.42
C PHE A 81 6.03 -17.08 -33.18
N PHE A 82 6.04 -17.99 -32.21
CA PHE A 82 6.91 -17.93 -31.02
C PHE A 82 8.30 -18.54 -31.24
N LYS A 83 8.58 -19.03 -32.46
CA LYS A 83 9.79 -19.77 -32.81
C LYS A 83 10.05 -20.94 -31.86
N ALA A 84 8.97 -21.60 -31.44
CA ALA A 84 9.00 -22.78 -30.61
C ALA A 84 9.01 -24.01 -31.51
N ASP A 85 10.02 -24.87 -31.34
CA ASP A 85 10.11 -26.11 -32.10
C ASP A 85 9.00 -27.09 -31.65
N PRO A 86 8.10 -27.53 -32.55
CA PRO A 86 7.06 -28.51 -32.21
C PRO A 86 7.61 -29.86 -31.73
N ASP A 87 8.89 -30.17 -31.99
CA ASP A 87 9.55 -31.36 -31.46
C ASP A 87 9.96 -31.17 -29.98
N GLU A 88 10.21 -29.95 -29.52
CA GLU A 88 10.57 -29.65 -28.13
C GLU A 88 9.43 -29.11 -27.26
N TYR A 89 8.42 -28.50 -27.87
CA TYR A 89 7.34 -27.80 -27.19
C TYR A 89 5.97 -28.22 -27.74
N ASP A 90 5.01 -28.40 -26.82
CA ASP A 90 3.60 -28.48 -27.16
C ASP A 90 2.88 -27.18 -26.77
N LEU A 91 1.77 -26.86 -27.44
CA LEU A 91 0.97 -25.66 -27.21
C LEU A 91 -0.44 -26.03 -26.78
N VAL A 92 -0.80 -25.59 -25.58
CA VAL A 92 -2.10 -25.83 -24.96
C VAL A 92 -2.89 -24.53 -24.98
N PHE A 93 -4.10 -24.56 -25.57
CA PHE A 93 -5.00 -23.42 -25.53
C PHE A 93 -5.63 -23.26 -24.15
N VAL A 94 -5.57 -22.05 -23.61
CA VAL A 94 -6.15 -21.69 -22.31
C VAL A 94 -6.95 -20.40 -22.43
N ALA A 95 -7.81 -20.08 -21.47
CA ALA A 95 -8.63 -18.86 -21.55
C ALA A 95 -7.80 -17.57 -21.55
N ASN A 96 -6.66 -17.55 -20.83
CA ASN A 96 -5.71 -16.45 -20.73
C ASN A 96 -4.45 -16.93 -19.95
N ALA A 97 -3.46 -16.05 -19.75
CA ALA A 97 -2.23 -16.38 -19.02
C ALA A 97 -2.52 -16.88 -17.58
N THR A 98 -3.50 -16.30 -16.88
CA THR A 98 -3.91 -16.75 -15.54
C THR A 98 -4.44 -18.19 -15.55
N ALA A 99 -5.20 -18.57 -16.58
CA ALA A 99 -5.65 -19.96 -16.76
C ALA A 99 -4.45 -20.89 -17.02
N GLY A 100 -3.45 -20.44 -17.77
CA GLY A 100 -2.17 -21.16 -17.93
C GLY A 100 -1.45 -21.42 -16.61
N VAL A 101 -1.33 -20.40 -15.75
CA VAL A 101 -0.76 -20.55 -14.39
C VAL A 101 -1.52 -21.60 -13.59
N LYS A 102 -2.86 -21.53 -13.61
CA LYS A 102 -3.72 -22.46 -12.88
C LYS A 102 -3.60 -23.90 -13.38
N LEU A 103 -3.41 -24.10 -14.69
CA LEU A 103 -3.21 -25.42 -15.26
C LEU A 103 -1.87 -26.03 -14.80
N VAL A 104 -0.78 -25.24 -14.79
CA VAL A 104 0.50 -25.69 -14.21
C VAL A 104 0.37 -26.03 -12.73
N LEU A 105 -0.33 -25.19 -11.96
CA LEU A 105 -0.64 -25.45 -10.56
C LEU A 105 -1.47 -26.74 -10.35
N ASP A 106 -2.40 -27.05 -11.26
CA ASP A 106 -3.18 -28.29 -11.21
C ASP A 106 -2.28 -29.54 -11.38
N GLY A 107 -1.23 -29.45 -12.19
CA GLY A 107 -0.17 -30.46 -12.23
C GLY A 107 0.56 -30.59 -10.89
N LEU A 108 1.03 -29.46 -10.33
CA LEU A 108 1.81 -29.42 -9.08
C LEU A 108 1.04 -29.90 -7.84
N ARG A 109 -0.27 -29.62 -7.75
CA ARG A 109 -1.12 -30.05 -6.62
C ARG A 109 -1.14 -31.55 -6.41
N ASN A 110 -0.87 -32.32 -7.47
CA ASN A 110 -0.93 -33.77 -7.44
C ASN A 110 0.43 -34.43 -7.19
N VAL A 111 1.50 -33.64 -7.09
CA VAL A 111 2.84 -34.15 -6.76
C VAL A 111 2.84 -34.73 -5.34
N THR A 112 3.27 -35.98 -5.22
CA THR A 112 3.41 -36.66 -3.93
C THR A 112 4.35 -35.89 -3.02
N GLY A 113 3.89 -35.54 -1.82
CA GLY A 113 4.68 -34.73 -0.91
C GLY A 113 4.70 -33.24 -1.26
N GLY A 114 3.78 -32.73 -2.06
CA GLY A 114 3.62 -31.29 -2.33
C GLY A 114 4.77 -30.67 -3.11
N PHE A 115 4.80 -29.33 -3.16
CA PHE A 115 5.82 -28.57 -3.89
C PHE A 115 6.22 -27.29 -3.16
N ASN A 116 7.42 -26.79 -3.45
CA ASN A 116 7.91 -25.48 -3.03
C ASN A 116 7.72 -24.47 -4.15
N HIS A 117 7.52 -23.19 -3.81
CA HIS A 117 7.32 -22.13 -4.81
C HIS A 117 8.21 -20.91 -4.55
N ALA A 118 9.21 -20.71 -5.41
CA ALA A 118 9.98 -19.48 -5.45
C ALA A 118 9.44 -18.59 -6.57
N TYR A 119 9.11 -17.33 -6.28
CA TYR A 119 8.64 -16.40 -7.31
C TYR A 119 9.35 -15.05 -7.23
N HIS A 120 9.64 -14.48 -8.39
CA HIS A 120 10.31 -13.18 -8.48
C HIS A 120 9.39 -12.03 -8.03
N LEU A 121 9.95 -10.99 -7.42
CA LEU A 121 9.25 -9.79 -6.93
C LEU A 121 8.38 -9.10 -8.00
N ALA A 122 8.82 -9.17 -9.25
CA ALA A 122 8.16 -8.53 -10.40
C ALA A 122 6.95 -9.31 -10.95
N CYS A 123 6.66 -10.49 -10.40
CA CYS A 123 5.58 -11.34 -10.88
C CYS A 123 4.20 -10.68 -10.77
N HIS A 124 3.35 -10.97 -11.75
CA HIS A 124 1.95 -10.58 -11.71
C HIS A 124 1.22 -11.35 -10.60
N THR A 125 0.17 -10.73 -10.04
CA THR A 125 -0.62 -11.28 -8.93
C THR A 125 -1.13 -12.71 -9.19
N SER A 126 -1.42 -13.06 -10.44
CA SER A 126 -1.84 -14.42 -10.84
C SER A 126 -0.78 -15.49 -10.54
N VAL A 127 0.50 -15.16 -10.68
CA VAL A 127 1.63 -16.04 -10.38
C VAL A 127 1.86 -16.11 -8.86
N ILE A 128 1.73 -14.97 -8.17
CA ILE A 128 1.88 -14.90 -6.71
C ILE A 128 0.86 -15.81 -6.02
N GLY A 129 -0.37 -15.90 -6.54
CA GLY A 129 -1.43 -16.74 -5.97
C GLY A 129 -1.11 -18.23 -5.87
N VAL A 130 -0.13 -18.73 -6.64
CA VAL A 130 0.36 -20.13 -6.56
C VAL A 130 0.91 -20.46 -5.17
N ARG A 131 1.46 -19.46 -4.47
CA ARG A 131 2.07 -19.63 -3.14
C ARG A 131 1.13 -20.20 -2.09
N GLU A 132 -0.18 -19.95 -2.21
CA GLU A 132 -1.18 -20.35 -1.21
C GLU A 132 -1.42 -21.88 -1.22
N GLU A 133 -0.98 -22.57 -2.27
CA GLU A 133 -1.09 -24.02 -2.43
C GLU A 133 0.27 -24.72 -2.28
N ALA A 134 1.37 -23.95 -2.17
CA ALA A 134 2.71 -24.47 -1.97
C ALA A 134 2.94 -24.82 -0.50
N LYS A 135 3.81 -25.80 -0.22
CA LYS A 135 4.22 -26.14 1.14
C LYS A 135 5.03 -25.02 1.78
N HIS A 136 6.01 -24.55 1.03
CA HIS A 136 6.86 -23.42 1.37
C HIS A 136 6.90 -22.49 0.18
N SER A 137 6.88 -21.19 0.44
CA SER A 137 6.99 -20.20 -0.62
C SER A 137 7.83 -19.02 -0.18
N ILE A 138 8.65 -18.52 -1.12
CA ILE A 138 9.48 -17.35 -0.93
C ILE A 138 9.33 -16.40 -2.12
N CYS A 139 9.37 -15.10 -1.83
CA CYS A 139 9.54 -14.06 -2.84
C CYS A 139 11.04 -13.77 -2.96
N VAL A 140 11.58 -13.76 -4.18
CA VAL A 140 13.00 -13.52 -4.45
C VAL A 140 13.20 -12.27 -5.30
N ASP A 141 14.34 -11.59 -5.11
CA ASP A 141 14.83 -10.52 -5.98
C ASP A 141 15.93 -11.00 -6.94
N ASP A 142 16.45 -10.09 -7.76
CA ASP A 142 17.52 -10.36 -8.73
C ASP A 142 18.75 -11.00 -8.05
N ALA A 143 19.19 -10.46 -6.92
CA ALA A 143 20.40 -10.91 -6.24
C ALA A 143 20.24 -12.33 -5.67
N GLN A 144 19.07 -12.63 -5.11
CA GLN A 144 18.74 -13.96 -4.61
C GLN A 144 18.60 -14.99 -5.74
N VAL A 145 18.10 -14.60 -6.91
CA VAL A 145 18.07 -15.50 -8.09
C VAL A 145 19.49 -15.81 -8.56
N GLU A 146 20.35 -14.79 -8.65
CA GLU A 146 21.76 -14.99 -9.03
C GLU A 146 22.53 -15.81 -8.00
N GLY A 147 22.29 -15.59 -6.70
CA GLY A 147 22.84 -16.41 -5.62
C GLY A 147 22.39 -17.88 -5.74
N TRP A 148 21.11 -18.11 -6.07
CA TRP A 148 20.60 -19.46 -6.29
C TRP A 148 21.25 -20.15 -7.49
N ILE A 149 21.44 -19.42 -8.59
CA ILE A 149 22.16 -19.91 -9.76
C ILE A 149 23.61 -20.30 -9.41
N GLN A 150 24.23 -19.59 -8.46
CA GLN A 150 25.59 -19.86 -7.96
C GLN A 150 25.66 -20.99 -6.92
N GLY A 151 24.51 -21.53 -6.49
CA GLY A 151 24.44 -22.71 -5.62
C GLY A 151 23.84 -22.46 -4.24
N GLU A 152 23.36 -21.25 -3.93
CA GLU A 152 22.61 -21.01 -2.70
C GLU A 152 21.23 -21.70 -2.78
N ILE A 153 20.87 -22.46 -1.75
CA ILE A 153 19.60 -23.20 -1.78
C ILE A 153 18.50 -22.36 -1.12
N PRO A 154 17.42 -22.00 -1.84
CA PRO A 154 16.35 -21.16 -1.30
C PRO A 154 15.52 -21.83 -0.20
N PHE A 155 15.47 -23.17 -0.20
CA PHE A 155 14.70 -23.97 0.76
C PHE A 155 15.62 -24.95 1.47
N GLN A 156 15.79 -24.80 2.80
CA GLN A 156 16.75 -25.59 3.58
C GLN A 156 16.23 -26.98 3.99
N ASP A 157 14.90 -27.17 4.01
CA ASP A 157 14.27 -28.33 4.65
C ASP A 157 14.31 -29.61 3.79
N ASP A 158 14.35 -29.51 2.45
CA ASP A 158 14.49 -30.66 1.54
C ASP A 158 14.96 -30.23 0.13
N PRO A 159 16.24 -30.44 -0.24
CA PRO A 159 16.79 -30.03 -1.52
C PRO A 159 16.32 -30.88 -2.72
N LEU A 160 15.62 -31.99 -2.50
CA LEU A 160 15.08 -32.84 -3.57
C LEU A 160 13.57 -32.65 -3.78
N SER A 161 12.94 -31.79 -2.98
CA SER A 161 11.53 -31.45 -3.12
C SER A 161 11.24 -30.76 -4.47
N THR A 162 10.11 -31.10 -5.07
CA THR A 162 9.68 -30.47 -6.33
C THR A 162 9.50 -28.98 -6.11
N THR A 163 10.20 -28.16 -6.88
CA THR A 163 10.21 -26.70 -6.74
C THR A 163 9.77 -26.04 -8.04
N LEU A 164 8.81 -25.13 -7.96
CA LEU A 164 8.46 -24.24 -9.07
C LEU A 164 9.17 -22.89 -8.87
N PHE A 165 10.02 -22.50 -9.83
CA PHE A 165 10.53 -21.15 -9.95
C PHE A 165 9.70 -20.36 -10.97
N SER A 166 9.10 -19.25 -10.55
CA SER A 166 8.28 -18.41 -11.42
C SER A 166 8.83 -17.00 -11.54
N TYR A 167 8.97 -16.50 -12.77
CA TYR A 167 9.42 -15.14 -13.04
C TYR A 167 8.75 -14.58 -14.30
N THR A 168 8.86 -13.28 -14.53
CA THR A 168 8.32 -12.63 -15.73
C THR A 168 9.44 -12.25 -16.68
N ALA A 169 9.21 -12.37 -17.98
CA ALA A 169 10.17 -11.91 -18.99
C ALA A 169 10.22 -10.37 -19.07
N GLN A 170 9.11 -9.70 -18.73
CA GLN A 170 9.00 -8.25 -18.70
C GLN A 170 7.99 -7.83 -17.64
N SER A 171 8.41 -6.95 -16.73
CA SER A 171 7.53 -6.36 -15.73
C SER A 171 6.33 -5.66 -16.38
N HIS A 172 5.14 -5.97 -15.87
CA HIS A 172 3.89 -5.34 -16.29
C HIS A 172 3.70 -3.92 -15.69
N MET A 173 4.51 -3.57 -14.69
CA MET A 173 4.47 -2.29 -13.99
C MET A 173 5.39 -1.27 -14.67
N ASP A 174 6.69 -1.53 -14.70
CA ASP A 174 7.71 -0.55 -15.08
C ASP A 174 8.38 -0.86 -16.44
N GLY A 175 8.01 -1.98 -17.06
CA GLY A 175 8.55 -2.42 -18.33
C GLY A 175 9.94 -3.04 -18.26
N ARG A 176 10.58 -3.18 -17.09
CA ARG A 176 11.91 -3.79 -16.99
C ARG A 176 11.90 -5.22 -17.56
N ARG A 177 12.89 -5.58 -18.39
CA ARG A 177 13.05 -6.94 -18.91
C ARG A 177 14.01 -7.74 -18.04
N TYR A 178 13.65 -8.98 -17.75
CA TYR A 178 14.45 -9.90 -16.94
C TYR A 178 15.16 -10.93 -17.82
N PRO A 179 16.29 -11.51 -17.36
CA PRO A 179 17.03 -12.50 -18.13
C PRO A 179 16.19 -13.76 -18.41
N ILE A 180 15.87 -14.00 -19.69
CA ILE A 180 15.24 -15.24 -20.15
C ILE A 180 16.15 -16.47 -19.94
N SER A 181 17.45 -16.24 -19.75
CA SER A 181 18.47 -17.26 -19.52
C SER A 181 18.38 -17.90 -18.14
N TRP A 182 17.72 -17.29 -17.16
CA TRP A 182 17.63 -17.84 -15.80
C TRP A 182 17.09 -19.27 -15.78
N ALA A 183 16.11 -19.58 -16.62
CA ALA A 183 15.57 -20.94 -16.70
C ALA A 183 16.62 -22.00 -17.10
N ARG A 184 17.61 -21.62 -17.92
CA ARG A 184 18.66 -22.53 -18.42
C ARG A 184 19.53 -23.08 -17.29
N HIS A 185 19.77 -22.28 -16.26
CA HIS A 185 20.60 -22.70 -15.13
C HIS A 185 19.95 -23.81 -14.29
N PHE A 186 18.63 -23.97 -14.36
CA PHE A 186 17.89 -24.98 -13.62
C PHE A 186 17.54 -26.22 -14.45
N GLN A 187 17.79 -26.21 -15.76
CA GLN A 187 17.40 -27.29 -16.68
C GLN A 187 18.00 -28.67 -16.30
N ALA A 188 19.22 -28.69 -15.77
CA ALA A 188 19.87 -29.94 -15.33
C ALA A 188 19.24 -30.53 -14.05
N GLN A 189 18.46 -29.74 -13.31
CA GLN A 189 17.89 -30.10 -12.02
C GLN A 189 16.45 -30.58 -12.19
N HIS A 190 16.27 -31.88 -12.40
CA HIS A 190 14.97 -32.50 -12.71
C HIS A 190 13.85 -32.29 -11.67
N HIS A 191 14.13 -31.79 -10.47
CA HIS A 191 13.14 -31.49 -9.44
C HIS A 191 12.70 -30.01 -9.48
N ILE A 192 13.37 -29.15 -10.27
CA ILE A 192 13.03 -27.75 -10.43
C ILE A 192 12.32 -27.56 -11.77
N TYR A 193 11.14 -26.95 -11.72
CA TYR A 193 10.39 -26.51 -12.90
C TYR A 193 10.40 -25.00 -12.99
N THR A 194 10.39 -24.47 -14.20
CA THR A 194 10.42 -23.03 -14.46
C THR A 194 9.15 -22.57 -15.18
N LEU A 195 8.49 -21.53 -14.64
CA LEU A 195 7.32 -20.87 -15.25
C LEU A 195 7.68 -19.43 -15.60
N LEU A 196 7.72 -19.15 -16.91
CA LEU A 196 7.98 -17.84 -17.47
C LEU A 196 6.67 -17.15 -17.87
N ASP A 197 6.33 -16.06 -17.17
CA ASP A 197 5.28 -15.13 -17.62
C ASP A 197 5.81 -14.21 -18.72
N ALA A 198 5.47 -14.54 -19.96
CA ALA A 198 5.86 -13.77 -21.15
C ALA A 198 4.74 -12.85 -21.65
N ALA A 199 3.62 -12.70 -20.93
CA ALA A 199 2.44 -11.99 -21.43
C ALA A 199 2.69 -10.50 -21.69
N SER A 200 3.52 -9.84 -20.86
CA SER A 200 3.91 -8.43 -21.06
C SER A 200 4.94 -8.27 -22.19
N LEU A 201 5.91 -9.19 -22.27
CA LEU A 201 6.96 -9.15 -23.31
C LEU A 201 6.37 -9.38 -24.70
N GLY A 202 5.55 -10.44 -24.84
CA GLY A 202 4.97 -10.86 -26.12
C GLY A 202 4.01 -9.84 -26.74
N ALA A 203 3.52 -8.87 -25.96
CA ALA A 203 2.61 -7.83 -26.45
C ALA A 203 3.26 -6.96 -27.54
N THR A 204 4.57 -6.68 -27.43
CA THR A 204 5.27 -5.78 -28.37
C THR A 204 6.67 -6.25 -28.71
N SER A 205 7.04 -7.50 -28.42
CA SER A 205 8.37 -8.03 -28.71
C SER A 205 8.31 -9.50 -29.06
N GLN A 206 9.20 -9.89 -29.98
CA GLN A 206 9.31 -11.26 -30.43
C GLN A 206 9.82 -12.14 -29.28
N LEU A 207 8.98 -13.03 -28.78
CA LEU A 207 9.47 -14.15 -27.98
C LEU A 207 10.14 -15.14 -28.95
N ASN A 208 11.44 -15.35 -28.78
CA ASN A 208 12.22 -16.24 -29.62
C ASN A 208 12.67 -17.47 -28.82
N MET A 209 11.88 -18.54 -28.87
CA MET A 209 12.14 -19.76 -28.10
C MET A 209 13.25 -20.63 -28.72
N SER A 210 13.66 -20.36 -29.97
CA SER A 210 14.79 -21.02 -30.61
C SER A 210 16.15 -20.47 -30.15
N HIS A 211 16.17 -19.50 -29.24
CA HIS A 211 17.41 -18.91 -28.73
C HIS A 211 18.15 -19.93 -27.84
N PRO A 212 19.49 -20.10 -27.97
CA PRO A 212 20.23 -21.10 -27.19
C PRO A 212 20.13 -20.95 -25.67
N ASP A 213 19.85 -19.73 -25.20
CA ASP A 213 19.67 -19.44 -23.78
C ASP A 213 18.24 -19.68 -23.27
N PHE A 214 17.30 -20.00 -24.15
CA PHE A 214 15.90 -20.21 -23.78
C PHE A 214 15.66 -21.65 -23.35
N ALA A 215 15.27 -21.86 -22.09
CA ALA A 215 15.08 -23.19 -21.54
C ALA A 215 13.85 -23.33 -20.62
N ALA A 216 12.93 -22.37 -20.64
CA ALA A 216 11.76 -22.41 -19.75
C ALA A 216 10.89 -23.65 -20.01
N ASP A 217 10.42 -24.28 -18.93
CA ASP A 217 9.55 -25.46 -18.98
C ASP A 217 8.12 -25.09 -19.34
N PHE A 218 7.62 -24.02 -18.74
CA PHE A 218 6.27 -23.49 -18.95
C PHE A 218 6.35 -22.02 -19.35
N VAL A 219 5.66 -21.65 -20.43
CA VAL A 219 5.58 -20.26 -20.89
C VAL A 219 4.13 -19.88 -21.08
N ILE A 220 3.70 -18.79 -20.42
CA ILE A 220 2.31 -18.32 -20.47
C ILE A 220 2.20 -17.00 -21.21
N LEU A 221 1.19 -16.89 -22.09
CA LEU A 221 0.88 -15.67 -22.85
C LEU A 221 -0.63 -15.44 -22.93
N SER A 222 -1.02 -14.22 -23.28
CA SER A 222 -2.40 -13.85 -23.61
C SER A 222 -2.43 -13.19 -24.98
N LEU A 223 -3.17 -13.77 -25.93
CA LEU A 223 -3.16 -13.34 -27.33
C LEU A 223 -3.87 -11.99 -27.51
N TYR A 224 -4.88 -11.66 -26.70
CA TYR A 224 -5.51 -10.33 -26.72
C TYR A 224 -4.54 -9.20 -26.35
N LYS A 225 -3.43 -9.46 -25.65
CA LYS A 225 -2.40 -8.43 -25.39
C LYS A 225 -1.55 -8.15 -26.62
N ILE A 226 -1.46 -9.12 -27.53
CA ILE A 226 -0.69 -9.06 -28.77
C ILE A 226 -1.54 -8.47 -29.89
N PHE A 227 -2.76 -9.01 -30.06
CA PHE A 227 -3.61 -8.76 -31.22
C PHE A 227 -4.88 -7.96 -30.92
N GLY A 228 -5.23 -7.77 -29.64
CA GLY A 228 -6.46 -7.10 -29.19
C GLY A 228 -7.71 -7.98 -29.23
N PHE A 229 -7.69 -9.04 -30.04
CA PHE A 229 -8.68 -10.11 -30.14
C PHE A 229 -7.95 -11.31 -30.77
N PRO A 230 -8.25 -12.57 -30.40
CA PRO A 230 -9.30 -13.06 -29.50
C PRO A 230 -8.93 -13.09 -28.02
N ASP A 231 -9.95 -13.20 -27.17
CA ASP A 231 -9.83 -13.55 -25.75
C ASP A 231 -9.42 -15.01 -25.60
N LEU A 232 -8.13 -15.26 -25.79
CA LEU A 232 -7.49 -16.55 -25.75
C LEU A 232 -6.08 -16.41 -25.18
N GLY A 233 -5.61 -17.40 -24.45
CA GLY A 233 -4.23 -17.53 -24.00
C GLY A 233 -3.61 -18.82 -24.49
N VAL A 234 -2.29 -18.91 -24.34
CA VAL A 234 -1.53 -20.12 -24.64
C VAL A 234 -0.61 -20.45 -23.47
N LEU A 235 -0.48 -21.75 -23.21
CA LEU A 235 0.55 -22.33 -22.38
C LEU A 235 1.44 -23.18 -23.28
N LEU A 236 2.68 -22.76 -23.48
CA LEU A 236 3.69 -23.60 -24.12
C LEU A 236 4.34 -24.47 -23.05
N VAL A 237 4.41 -25.76 -23.29
CA VAL A 237 4.99 -26.75 -22.37
C VAL A 237 6.16 -27.43 -23.07
N ARG A 238 7.34 -27.37 -22.46
CA ARG A 238 8.49 -28.15 -22.92
C ARG A 238 8.20 -29.63 -22.70
N LYS A 239 8.43 -30.48 -23.70
CA LYS A 239 8.08 -31.92 -23.62
C LYS A 239 8.74 -32.64 -22.45
N SER A 240 9.94 -32.23 -22.03
CA SER A 240 10.63 -32.79 -20.85
C SER A 240 9.88 -32.55 -19.52
N ALA A 241 8.97 -31.57 -19.48
CA ALA A 241 8.18 -31.22 -18.30
C ALA A 241 6.77 -31.85 -18.30
N GLU A 242 6.38 -32.56 -19.36
CA GLU A 242 5.06 -33.19 -19.50
C GLU A 242 4.69 -34.12 -18.35
N ARG A 243 5.70 -34.82 -17.82
CA ARG A 243 5.56 -35.77 -16.69
C ARG A 243 4.91 -35.15 -15.45
N LEU A 244 4.96 -33.82 -15.30
CA LEU A 244 4.27 -33.12 -14.22
C LEU A 244 2.76 -33.39 -14.26
N PHE A 245 2.18 -33.58 -15.44
CA PHE A 245 0.75 -33.78 -15.64
C PHE A 245 0.31 -35.25 -15.60
N ASP A 246 1.24 -36.21 -15.49
CA ASP A 246 0.91 -37.64 -15.44
C ASP A 246 0.07 -37.98 -14.21
N GLN A 247 0.35 -37.30 -13.09
CA GLN A 247 -0.35 -37.50 -11.82
C GLN A 247 -1.60 -36.63 -11.65
N ARG A 248 -1.90 -35.75 -12.62
CA ARG A 248 -3.09 -34.90 -12.60
C ARG A 248 -4.32 -35.76 -12.31
N LYS A 249 -5.21 -35.40 -11.40
CA LYS A 249 -6.37 -36.26 -11.04
C LYS A 249 -7.63 -35.97 -11.84
N TYR A 250 -7.84 -34.71 -12.20
CA TYR A 250 -9.02 -34.28 -12.95
C TYR A 250 -8.93 -34.68 -14.44
N PHE A 251 -10.08 -35.01 -15.03
CA PHE A 251 -10.25 -35.19 -16.46
C PHE A 251 -11.64 -34.69 -16.88
N GLY A 252 -11.73 -34.06 -18.05
CA GLY A 252 -12.97 -33.64 -18.70
C GLY A 252 -13.32 -34.47 -19.93
N GLY A 253 -14.46 -34.16 -20.56
CA GLY A 253 -14.76 -34.69 -21.89
C GLY A 253 -13.69 -34.26 -22.90
N GLY A 254 -13.34 -35.11 -23.86
CA GLY A 254 -12.31 -34.80 -24.87
C GLY A 254 -10.87 -35.20 -24.48
N THR A 255 -10.56 -35.38 -23.18
CA THR A 255 -9.23 -35.78 -22.68
C THR A 255 -9.12 -37.27 -22.28
N VAL A 256 -10.23 -38.00 -22.35
CA VAL A 256 -10.35 -39.44 -22.06
C VAL A 256 -10.94 -40.20 -23.24
N ASP A 257 -10.44 -41.42 -23.44
CA ASP A 257 -10.94 -42.35 -24.47
C ASP A 257 -12.12 -43.19 -23.94
N MET A 258 -12.13 -43.49 -22.64
CA MET A 258 -13.18 -44.30 -22.01
C MET A 258 -13.34 -43.95 -20.54
N VAL A 259 -14.58 -43.91 -20.07
CA VAL A 259 -14.93 -43.76 -18.66
C VAL A 259 -15.94 -44.82 -18.28
N VAL A 260 -15.62 -45.62 -17.26
CA VAL A 260 -16.55 -46.57 -16.65
C VAL A 260 -17.18 -45.90 -15.45
N ALA A 261 -18.49 -45.66 -15.53
CA ALA A 261 -19.30 -45.14 -14.43
C ALA A 261 -20.16 -46.28 -13.86
N GLY A 262 -19.96 -46.64 -12.59
CA GLY A 262 -20.69 -47.74 -11.95
C GLY A 262 -20.05 -48.21 -10.64
N ARG A 263 -20.16 -49.52 -10.35
CA ARG A 263 -19.51 -50.13 -9.16
C ARG A 263 -17.99 -50.13 -9.27
N GLU A 264 -17.47 -50.21 -10.48
CA GLU A 264 -16.06 -50.04 -10.80
C GLU A 264 -15.84 -48.61 -11.28
N GLN A 265 -14.83 -47.95 -10.73
CA GLN A 265 -14.42 -46.60 -11.11
C GLN A 265 -13.11 -46.69 -11.88
N TRP A 266 -13.16 -46.49 -13.20
CA TRP A 266 -11.99 -46.55 -14.06
C TRP A 266 -12.13 -45.57 -15.23
N HIS A 267 -11.00 -45.04 -15.70
CA HIS A 267 -10.93 -44.20 -16.90
C HIS A 267 -9.59 -44.43 -17.63
N ALA A 268 -9.60 -44.30 -18.95
CA ALA A 268 -8.40 -44.24 -19.78
C ALA A 268 -8.26 -42.84 -20.38
N ARG A 269 -7.09 -42.24 -20.21
CA ARG A 269 -6.73 -40.96 -20.81
C ARG A 269 -6.18 -41.16 -22.21
N LYS A 270 -6.35 -40.13 -23.04
CA LYS A 270 -5.61 -40.06 -24.30
C LYS A 270 -4.11 -40.10 -24.04
N THR A 271 -3.38 -40.79 -24.91
CA THR A 271 -1.93 -40.98 -24.82
C THR A 271 -1.17 -40.36 -26.00
N GLY A 272 -1.87 -39.60 -26.86
CA GLY A 272 -1.29 -38.88 -27.99
C GLY A 272 -0.49 -37.67 -27.55
N PHE A 273 -0.94 -36.47 -27.92
CA PHE A 273 -0.22 -35.23 -27.58
C PHE A 273 -0.58 -34.72 -26.17
N LEU A 274 0.28 -33.89 -25.58
CA LEU A 274 0.03 -33.33 -24.26
C LEU A 274 -1.22 -32.45 -24.25
N HIS A 275 -1.40 -31.60 -25.27
CA HIS A 275 -2.57 -30.73 -25.34
C HIS A 275 -3.90 -31.52 -25.32
N GLU A 276 -3.96 -32.69 -25.95
CA GLU A 276 -5.15 -33.56 -25.91
C GLU A 276 -5.49 -34.09 -24.51
N ARG A 277 -4.51 -34.10 -23.59
CA ARG A 277 -4.67 -34.53 -22.20
C ARG A 277 -5.08 -33.39 -21.27
N LEU A 278 -4.89 -32.14 -21.69
CA LEU A 278 -5.03 -30.94 -20.86
C LEU A 278 -6.19 -30.03 -21.31
N GLU A 279 -6.59 -30.10 -22.57
CA GLU A 279 -7.68 -29.31 -23.15
C GLU A 279 -9.05 -29.94 -22.80
N ASP A 280 -9.46 -29.79 -21.55
CA ASP A 280 -10.73 -30.32 -21.05
C ASP A 280 -11.94 -29.67 -21.75
N GLY A 281 -12.81 -30.50 -22.32
CA GLY A 281 -14.05 -30.10 -22.97
C GLY A 281 -13.89 -29.76 -24.46
N THR A 282 -14.91 -29.09 -25.01
CA THR A 282 -14.82 -28.53 -26.36
C THR A 282 -14.03 -27.23 -26.31
N LEU A 283 -12.93 -27.17 -27.05
CA LEU A 283 -12.13 -25.96 -27.22
C LEU A 283 -12.95 -24.79 -27.78
N PRO A 284 -12.59 -23.53 -27.47
CA PRO A 284 -13.22 -22.35 -28.06
C PRO A 284 -12.75 -22.16 -29.51
N PHE A 285 -13.13 -23.09 -30.39
CA PHE A 285 -12.61 -23.21 -31.77
C PHE A 285 -12.83 -21.96 -32.61
N HIS A 286 -13.92 -21.20 -32.41
CA HIS A 286 -14.09 -19.89 -33.05
C HIS A 286 -13.02 -18.88 -32.63
N ASN A 287 -12.66 -18.82 -31.34
CA ASN A 287 -11.56 -17.96 -30.89
C ASN A 287 -10.21 -18.47 -31.41
N ILE A 288 -10.02 -19.78 -31.55
CA ILE A 288 -8.79 -20.33 -32.13
C ILE A 288 -8.69 -19.91 -33.61
N ILE A 289 -9.77 -20.03 -34.39
CA ILE A 289 -9.82 -19.55 -35.78
C ILE A 289 -9.52 -18.05 -35.85
N ALA A 290 -10.10 -17.24 -34.96
CA ALA A 290 -9.79 -15.81 -34.86
C ALA A 290 -8.30 -15.55 -34.62
N ALA A 291 -7.60 -16.36 -33.82
CA ALA A 291 -6.16 -16.24 -33.63
C ALA A 291 -5.37 -16.48 -34.93
N GLY A 292 -5.82 -17.42 -35.76
CA GLY A 292 -5.25 -17.65 -37.10
C GLY A 292 -5.37 -16.44 -38.03
N ILE A 293 -6.52 -15.76 -37.98
CA ILE A 293 -6.78 -14.50 -38.72
C ILE A 293 -5.94 -13.36 -38.12
N ALA A 294 -5.85 -13.28 -36.79
CA ALA A 294 -5.05 -12.30 -36.07
C ALA A 294 -3.56 -12.36 -36.46
N LEU A 295 -2.98 -13.56 -36.56
CA LEU A 295 -1.59 -13.73 -37.01
C LEU A 295 -1.35 -13.16 -38.42
N LYS A 296 -2.27 -13.44 -39.34
CA LYS A 296 -2.21 -12.98 -40.74
C LYS A 296 -2.36 -11.46 -40.82
N THR A 297 -3.39 -10.92 -40.18
CA THR A 297 -3.69 -9.49 -40.18
C THR A 297 -2.61 -8.68 -39.46
N PHE A 298 -2.06 -9.19 -38.35
CA PHE A 298 -0.93 -8.56 -37.66
C PHE A 298 0.28 -8.38 -38.58
N THR A 299 0.66 -9.45 -39.30
CA THR A 299 1.80 -9.42 -40.21
C THR A 299 1.55 -8.45 -41.37
N SER A 300 0.33 -8.41 -41.89
CA SER A 300 -0.09 -7.47 -42.95
C SER A 300 -0.03 -6.01 -42.51
N LEU A 301 -0.53 -5.71 -41.30
CA LEU A 301 -0.63 -4.33 -40.79
C LEU A 301 0.70 -3.80 -40.25
N PHE A 302 1.45 -4.63 -39.53
CA PHE A 302 2.60 -4.18 -38.73
C PHE A 302 3.94 -4.78 -39.19
N GLY A 303 3.91 -5.74 -40.12
CA GLY A 303 5.10 -6.44 -40.59
C GLY A 303 5.60 -7.46 -39.56
N SER A 304 6.55 -7.07 -38.72
CA SER A 304 7.18 -7.98 -37.75
C SER A 304 7.20 -7.40 -36.33
N MET A 305 7.26 -8.28 -35.35
CA MET A 305 7.41 -7.92 -33.95
C MET A 305 8.67 -7.07 -33.66
N ASP A 306 9.73 -7.25 -34.45
CA ASP A 306 10.94 -6.43 -34.31
C ASP A 306 10.70 -4.96 -34.70
N ARG A 307 9.87 -4.70 -35.73
CA ARG A 307 9.47 -3.34 -36.10
C ARG A 307 8.64 -2.70 -35.01
N VAL A 308 7.65 -3.43 -34.50
CA VAL A 308 6.81 -3.00 -33.37
C VAL A 308 7.67 -2.68 -32.15
N SER A 309 8.56 -3.58 -31.76
CA SER A 309 9.46 -3.42 -30.61
C SER A 309 10.35 -2.18 -30.73
N ARG A 310 10.95 -1.93 -31.90
CA ARG A 310 11.78 -0.73 -32.14
C ARG A 310 10.95 0.54 -32.04
N HIS A 311 9.75 0.56 -32.64
CA HIS A 311 8.85 1.71 -32.60
C HIS A 311 8.36 2.02 -31.19
N THR A 312 7.88 1.03 -30.46
CA THR A 312 7.39 1.25 -29.09
C THR A 312 8.54 1.62 -28.13
N THR A 313 9.76 1.13 -28.37
CA THR A 313 10.97 1.59 -27.66
C THR A 313 11.26 3.06 -27.97
N TYR A 314 11.12 3.49 -29.22
CA TYR A 314 11.26 4.89 -29.62
C TYR A 314 10.24 5.79 -28.89
N LEU A 315 8.96 5.40 -28.87
CA LEU A 315 7.91 6.13 -28.15
C LEU A 315 8.17 6.19 -26.64
N THR A 316 8.63 5.08 -26.06
CA THR A 316 8.95 4.99 -24.62
C THR A 316 10.09 5.94 -24.26
N ARG A 317 11.15 5.99 -25.07
CA ARG A 317 12.26 6.95 -24.88
C ARG A 317 11.80 8.39 -25.01
N HIS A 318 10.93 8.67 -25.98
CA HIS A 318 10.37 10.01 -26.18
C HIS A 318 9.52 10.46 -24.99
N LEU A 319 8.61 9.60 -24.50
CA LEU A 319 7.80 9.89 -23.31
C LEU A 319 8.68 10.06 -22.06
N TYR A 320 9.59 9.11 -21.81
CA TYR A 320 10.48 9.14 -20.65
C TYR A 320 11.31 10.43 -20.61
N ALA A 321 11.92 10.80 -21.74
CA ALA A 321 12.71 12.02 -21.85
C ALA A 321 11.84 13.28 -21.72
N GLY A 322 10.60 13.25 -22.24
CA GLY A 322 9.63 14.34 -22.10
C GLY A 322 9.25 14.56 -20.63
N LEU A 323 8.76 13.53 -19.95
CA LEU A 323 8.35 13.60 -18.54
C LEU A 323 9.51 14.03 -17.63
N ARG A 324 10.73 13.55 -17.89
CA ARG A 324 11.93 13.94 -17.11
C ARG A 324 12.30 15.42 -17.26
N LYS A 325 11.91 16.07 -18.36
CA LYS A 325 12.20 17.49 -18.62
C LYS A 325 11.17 18.44 -18.01
N LEU A 326 9.99 17.95 -17.63
CA LEU A 326 8.93 18.78 -17.07
C LEU A 326 9.32 19.28 -15.67
N GLN A 327 9.35 20.60 -15.53
CA GLN A 327 9.65 21.30 -14.28
C GLN A 327 8.62 22.39 -14.04
N HIS A 328 8.29 22.60 -12.78
CA HIS A 328 7.51 23.76 -12.33
C HIS A 328 8.34 25.04 -12.46
N GLY A 329 7.69 26.21 -12.32
CA GLY A 329 8.35 27.51 -12.37
C GLY A 329 9.44 27.72 -11.31
N ASN A 330 9.41 26.95 -10.22
CA ASN A 330 10.44 26.95 -9.17
C ASN A 330 11.59 25.94 -9.42
N GLY A 331 11.59 25.24 -10.56
CA GLY A 331 12.61 24.25 -10.94
C GLY A 331 12.40 22.84 -10.38
N HIS A 332 11.39 22.61 -9.54
CA HIS A 332 11.06 21.26 -9.08
C HIS A 332 10.54 20.39 -10.22
N ALA A 333 10.93 19.10 -10.23
CA ALA A 333 10.46 18.14 -11.22
C ALA A 333 8.99 17.79 -10.99
N VAL A 334 8.22 17.75 -12.08
CA VAL A 334 6.77 17.48 -12.03
C VAL A 334 6.50 15.98 -11.87
N CYS A 335 7.33 15.12 -12.46
CA CYS A 335 7.14 13.67 -12.46
C CYS A 335 8.25 12.95 -11.70
N THR A 336 7.88 11.99 -10.85
CA THR A 336 8.77 10.97 -10.29
C THR A 336 8.64 9.68 -11.10
N LEU A 337 9.70 9.31 -11.83
CA LEU A 337 9.72 8.14 -12.72
C LEU A 337 10.20 6.88 -11.97
N TYR A 338 9.50 5.76 -12.15
CA TYR A 338 9.85 4.45 -11.57
C TYR A 338 10.42 3.48 -12.61
N THR A 339 10.12 3.71 -13.89
CA THR A 339 10.70 2.96 -15.00
C THR A 339 12.22 3.17 -15.08
N PRO A 340 13.03 2.10 -15.22
CA PRO A 340 14.47 2.22 -15.45
C PRO A 340 14.77 3.04 -16.70
N ASN A 341 15.92 3.73 -16.72
CA ASN A 341 16.26 4.60 -17.84
C ASN A 341 16.39 3.76 -19.14
N PRO A 342 15.51 3.96 -20.15
CA PRO A 342 15.48 3.18 -21.39
C PRO A 342 16.71 3.41 -22.31
N ALA A 343 17.59 4.33 -21.94
CA ALA A 343 18.89 4.53 -22.58
C ALA A 343 20.00 3.64 -21.98
N LEU A 344 19.82 3.16 -20.74
CA LEU A 344 20.81 2.38 -20.00
C LEU A 344 20.40 0.92 -19.86
N GLU A 345 19.11 0.66 -19.73
CA GLU A 345 18.56 -0.68 -19.50
C GLU A 345 17.61 -1.10 -20.61
N SER A 346 17.49 -2.42 -20.80
CA SER A 346 16.51 -3.00 -21.72
C SER A 346 15.12 -2.96 -21.09
N THR A 347 14.29 -2.03 -21.54
CA THR A 347 12.89 -1.88 -21.10
C THR A 347 11.91 -2.13 -22.23
N GLY A 348 10.69 -2.50 -21.84
CA GLY A 348 9.51 -2.62 -22.68
C GLY A 348 8.77 -1.30 -22.86
N PRO A 349 7.59 -1.35 -23.49
CA PRO A 349 6.85 -0.17 -23.95
C PRO A 349 6.06 0.50 -22.82
N VAL A 350 6.62 0.61 -21.61
CA VAL A 350 5.90 1.02 -20.40
C VAL A 350 6.69 2.09 -19.66
N VAL A 351 6.01 3.16 -19.25
CA VAL A 351 6.53 4.22 -18.39
C VAL A 351 5.61 4.38 -17.19
N SER A 352 6.15 4.06 -16.00
CA SER A 352 5.47 4.25 -14.72
C SER A 352 6.00 5.44 -13.96
N PHE A 353 5.09 6.25 -13.42
CA PHE A 353 5.43 7.51 -12.73
C PHE A 353 4.32 7.98 -11.81
N ASN A 354 4.65 8.97 -10.96
CA ASN A 354 3.70 9.76 -10.19
C ASN A 354 3.98 11.25 -10.39
N ILE A 355 3.02 12.11 -10.03
CA ILE A 355 3.10 13.57 -10.24
C ILE A 355 3.16 14.29 -8.90
N ARG A 356 4.01 15.31 -8.82
CA ARG A 356 4.08 16.26 -7.71
C ARG A 356 3.64 17.65 -8.19
N ASN A 357 3.14 18.46 -7.26
CA ASN A 357 2.90 19.88 -7.48
C ASN A 357 4.17 20.71 -7.19
N SER A 358 4.13 22.03 -7.42
CA SER A 358 5.31 22.87 -7.19
C SER A 358 5.77 22.90 -5.73
N LEU A 359 4.87 22.64 -4.78
CA LEU A 359 5.13 22.57 -3.34
C LEU A 359 5.59 21.17 -2.87
N GLY A 360 5.86 20.24 -3.80
CA GLY A 360 6.37 18.91 -3.51
C GLY A 360 5.34 17.88 -3.08
N ALA A 361 4.06 18.27 -2.92
CA ALA A 361 2.98 17.34 -2.56
C ALA A 361 2.63 16.43 -3.74
N TRP A 362 2.25 15.19 -3.44
CA TRP A 362 1.76 14.25 -4.44
C TRP A 362 0.37 14.63 -4.92
N VAL A 363 0.21 14.69 -6.24
CA VAL A 363 -1.10 14.73 -6.89
C VAL A 363 -1.75 13.37 -6.74
N THR A 364 -3.02 13.34 -6.33
CA THR A 364 -3.74 12.08 -6.11
C THR A 364 -4.05 11.39 -7.45
N LEU A 365 -4.05 10.05 -7.48
CA LEU A 365 -4.40 9.31 -8.70
C LEU A 365 -5.85 9.59 -9.11
N ALA A 366 -6.76 9.70 -8.16
CA ALA A 366 -8.16 10.07 -8.42
C ALA A 366 -8.33 11.45 -9.10
N GLU A 367 -7.54 12.45 -8.72
CA GLU A 367 -7.52 13.75 -9.40
C GLU A 367 -6.99 13.62 -10.84
N PHE A 368 -5.87 12.92 -11.00
CA PHE A 368 -5.28 12.64 -12.31
C PHE A 368 -6.25 11.91 -13.23
N GLU A 369 -6.94 10.87 -12.76
CA GLU A 369 -7.91 10.09 -13.52
C GLU A 369 -9.09 10.95 -13.98
N LYS A 370 -9.63 11.81 -13.10
CA LYS A 370 -10.72 12.72 -13.46
C LYS A 370 -10.32 13.64 -14.62
N LEU A 371 -9.12 14.22 -14.55
CA LEU A 371 -8.59 15.08 -15.62
C LEU A 371 -8.30 14.29 -16.90
N ALA A 372 -7.74 13.09 -16.79
CA ALA A 372 -7.47 12.21 -17.93
C ALA A 372 -8.77 11.83 -18.66
N ILE A 373 -9.84 11.48 -17.93
CA ILE A 373 -11.15 11.15 -18.49
C ILE A 373 -11.74 12.32 -19.28
N VAL A 374 -11.70 13.54 -18.72
CA VAL A 374 -12.22 14.75 -19.38
C VAL A 374 -11.46 15.04 -20.68
N ASN A 375 -10.16 14.76 -20.71
CA ASN A 375 -9.29 14.97 -21.86
C ASN A 375 -9.18 13.74 -22.80
N LYS A 376 -10.01 12.71 -22.61
CA LYS A 376 -10.01 11.47 -23.41
C LYS A 376 -8.64 10.77 -23.46
N VAL A 377 -7.90 10.84 -22.36
CA VAL A 377 -6.65 10.11 -22.13
C VAL A 377 -6.99 8.83 -21.36
N HIS A 378 -6.88 7.69 -22.03
CA HIS A 378 -7.13 6.38 -21.46
C HIS A 378 -5.83 5.79 -20.95
N ILE A 379 -5.66 5.79 -19.63
CA ILE A 379 -4.44 5.37 -18.95
C ILE A 379 -4.81 4.65 -17.65
N ARG A 380 -3.96 3.72 -17.21
CA ARG A 380 -4.22 2.93 -16.00
C ARG A 380 -3.48 3.50 -14.80
N THR A 381 -4.15 3.58 -13.66
CA THR A 381 -3.53 3.92 -12.38
C THR A 381 -3.75 2.83 -11.32
N GLY A 382 -3.06 2.94 -10.18
CA GLY A 382 -3.26 2.10 -9.00
C GLY A 382 -2.15 1.06 -8.78
N GLY A 383 -2.51 -0.11 -8.23
CA GLY A 383 -1.54 -1.17 -7.88
C GLY A 383 -1.08 -2.07 -9.03
N LEU A 384 -1.63 -1.87 -10.24
CA LEU A 384 -1.22 -2.52 -11.51
C LEU A 384 -1.05 -4.05 -11.48
N CYS A 385 -1.67 -4.73 -10.51
CA CYS A 385 -1.53 -6.16 -10.28
C CYS A 385 -0.08 -6.65 -10.08
N SER A 386 0.85 -5.75 -9.70
CA SER A 386 2.27 -6.03 -9.44
C SER A 386 2.65 -5.57 -8.01
N PRO A 387 2.16 -6.25 -6.96
CA PRO A 387 2.26 -5.75 -5.59
C PRO A 387 3.69 -5.65 -5.08
N GLY A 388 4.58 -6.58 -5.46
CA GLY A 388 6.00 -6.54 -5.12
C GLY A 388 6.72 -5.36 -5.77
N GLY A 389 6.51 -5.17 -7.08
CA GLY A 389 7.05 -4.03 -7.83
C GLY A 389 6.57 -2.68 -7.29
N ILE A 390 5.28 -2.54 -6.99
CA ILE A 390 4.72 -1.30 -6.43
C ILE A 390 5.28 -1.02 -5.04
N ALA A 391 5.37 -2.04 -4.19
CA ALA A 391 5.93 -1.89 -2.85
C ALA A 391 7.38 -1.42 -2.91
N ALA A 392 8.20 -2.00 -3.80
CA ALA A 392 9.58 -1.56 -3.99
C ALA A 392 9.68 -0.14 -4.58
N ALA A 393 8.88 0.19 -5.60
CA ALA A 393 8.91 1.49 -6.26
C ALA A 393 8.46 2.64 -5.35
N LEU A 394 7.54 2.38 -4.43
CA LEU A 394 6.95 3.37 -3.52
C LEU A 394 7.51 3.30 -2.09
N ASP A 395 8.52 2.45 -1.86
CA ASP A 395 9.09 2.17 -0.54
C ASP A 395 7.99 1.82 0.50
N LEU A 396 7.02 0.99 0.11
CA LEU A 396 5.94 0.57 1.01
C LEU A 396 6.33 -0.70 1.75
N GLN A 397 6.36 -0.62 3.07
CA GLN A 397 6.61 -1.78 3.92
C GLN A 397 5.35 -2.66 4.02
N PRO A 398 5.47 -3.99 4.20
CA PRO A 398 4.32 -4.88 4.27
C PRO A 398 3.27 -4.50 5.33
N TRP A 399 3.71 -3.96 6.47
CA TRP A 399 2.81 -3.51 7.53
C TRP A 399 2.03 -2.24 7.12
N GLU A 400 2.63 -1.34 6.31
CA GLU A 400 1.98 -0.15 5.77
C GLU A 400 0.87 -0.55 4.81
N MET A 401 1.14 -1.49 3.90
CA MET A 401 0.15 -2.01 2.95
C MET A 401 -1.07 -2.61 3.67
N ARG A 402 -0.82 -3.45 4.70
CA ARG A 402 -1.90 -4.05 5.51
C ARG A 402 -2.66 -3.01 6.34
N LYS A 403 -1.97 -1.99 6.85
CA LYS A 403 -2.59 -0.86 7.56
C LYS A 403 -3.49 -0.05 6.63
N ASN A 404 -3.01 0.28 5.44
CA ASN A 404 -3.78 0.99 4.42
C ASN A 404 -5.05 0.19 4.08
N PHE A 405 -4.91 -1.12 3.86
CA PHE A 405 -6.07 -2.01 3.65
C PHE A 405 -7.07 -1.96 4.83
N SER A 406 -6.57 -1.97 6.06
CA SER A 406 -7.40 -1.91 7.27
C SER A 406 -8.11 -0.55 7.44
N ALA A 407 -7.49 0.54 6.98
CA ALA A 407 -8.09 1.87 6.90
C ALA A 407 -9.19 1.98 5.81
N GLY A 408 -9.37 0.92 5.02
CA GLY A 408 -10.36 0.79 3.97
C GLY A 408 -9.82 1.02 2.56
N PHE A 409 -8.50 1.17 2.39
CA PHE A 409 -7.89 1.21 1.06
C PHE A 409 -8.18 -0.11 0.33
N ARG A 410 -8.63 0.02 -0.90
CA ARG A 410 -8.78 -1.04 -1.88
C ARG A 410 -8.24 -0.48 -3.18
N CYS A 411 -7.71 -1.35 -4.04
CA CYS A 411 -7.24 -0.94 -5.36
C CYS A 411 -8.39 -0.24 -6.11
N GLY A 412 -8.21 1.03 -6.52
CA GLY A 412 -9.20 1.82 -7.25
C GLY A 412 -10.18 2.64 -6.40
N LEU A 413 -9.81 3.09 -5.19
CA LEU A 413 -10.61 4.01 -4.35
C LEU A 413 -9.93 5.39 -4.28
N ASP A 414 -10.71 6.46 -4.02
CA ASP A 414 -10.28 7.88 -4.05
C ASP A 414 -9.13 8.30 -3.09
N SER A 415 -8.61 7.42 -2.24
CA SER A 415 -7.61 7.74 -1.19
C SER A 415 -6.26 7.11 -1.51
N ASP A 416 -5.52 7.73 -2.43
CA ASP A 416 -4.31 7.15 -3.05
C ASP A 416 -2.97 7.70 -2.51
N VAL A 417 -3.00 8.54 -1.48
CA VAL A 417 -1.80 8.99 -0.75
C VAL A 417 -2.04 8.75 0.73
N MET A 418 -1.22 7.91 1.35
CA MET A 418 -1.36 7.46 2.74
C MET A 418 -0.05 7.66 3.48
N ASN A 419 -0.08 8.44 4.57
CA ASN A 419 1.11 8.83 5.32
C ASN A 419 2.23 9.42 4.43
N GLY A 420 1.89 10.32 3.51
CA GLY A 420 2.86 10.98 2.61
C GLY A 420 3.43 10.11 1.49
N LYS A 421 3.05 8.83 1.42
CA LYS A 421 3.44 7.93 0.34
C LYS A 421 2.26 7.64 -0.58
N PRO A 422 2.44 7.69 -1.92
CA PRO A 422 1.44 7.18 -2.83
C PRO A 422 1.28 5.67 -2.62
N VAL A 423 0.09 5.14 -2.88
CA VAL A 423 -0.20 3.69 -2.75
C VAL A 423 -0.42 3.01 -4.11
N GLY A 424 -0.20 3.74 -5.19
CA GLY A 424 -0.24 3.25 -6.57
C GLY A 424 0.59 4.15 -7.48
N VAL A 425 0.63 3.78 -8.76
CA VAL A 425 1.36 4.55 -9.79
C VAL A 425 0.50 4.74 -11.03
N ILE A 426 0.86 5.74 -11.84
CA ILE A 426 0.32 5.95 -13.19
C ILE A 426 1.18 5.14 -14.17
N ARG A 427 0.56 4.35 -15.04
CA ARG A 427 1.25 3.58 -16.08
C ARG A 427 0.79 3.95 -17.47
N ALA A 428 1.67 4.59 -18.24
CA ALA A 428 1.53 4.75 -19.67
C ALA A 428 2.17 3.55 -20.39
N SER A 429 1.47 2.97 -21.35
CA SER A 429 1.94 1.80 -22.10
C SER A 429 1.55 1.87 -23.57
N PHE A 430 2.47 1.49 -24.45
CA PHE A 430 2.32 1.63 -25.91
C PHE A 430 2.13 0.28 -26.61
N GLY A 431 1.37 0.30 -27.70
CA GLY A 431 1.11 -0.83 -28.57
C GLY A 431 1.58 -0.58 -30.01
N ALA A 432 1.34 -1.56 -30.89
CA ALA A 432 1.79 -1.50 -32.28
C ALA A 432 1.21 -0.32 -33.09
N MET A 433 0.06 0.20 -32.67
CA MET A 433 -0.69 1.30 -33.29
C MET A 433 -0.51 2.65 -32.58
N SER A 434 0.26 2.71 -31.48
CA SER A 434 0.58 3.98 -30.83
C SER A 434 1.47 4.83 -31.72
N THR A 435 1.38 6.15 -31.58
CA THR A 435 2.08 7.12 -32.42
C THR A 435 2.82 8.15 -31.58
N LYS A 436 3.74 8.87 -32.20
CA LYS A 436 4.41 10.03 -31.60
C LYS A 436 3.41 11.12 -31.19
N ALA A 437 2.34 11.29 -31.96
CA ALA A 437 1.29 12.25 -31.64
C ALA A 437 0.56 11.93 -30.33
N ASP A 438 0.38 10.64 -30.00
CA ASP A 438 -0.17 10.25 -28.68
C ASP A 438 0.78 10.67 -27.54
N VAL A 439 2.09 10.49 -27.74
CA VAL A 439 3.09 10.87 -26.74
C VAL A 439 3.16 12.38 -26.59
N ASP A 440 3.20 13.13 -27.70
CA ASP A 440 3.24 14.59 -27.68
C ASP A 440 1.96 15.16 -27.06
N GLY A 441 0.79 14.62 -27.42
CA GLY A 441 -0.49 15.01 -26.85
C GLY A 441 -0.57 14.72 -25.35
N PHE A 442 -0.06 13.57 -24.91
CA PHE A 442 0.00 13.25 -23.49
C PHE A 442 0.97 14.15 -22.71
N LEU A 443 2.15 14.44 -23.27
CA LEU A 443 3.07 15.41 -22.67
C LEU A 443 2.46 16.82 -22.59
N GLY A 444 1.71 17.22 -23.62
CA GLY A 444 0.92 18.46 -23.63
C GLY A 444 -0.13 18.49 -22.52
N PHE A 445 -0.86 17.39 -22.33
CA PHE A 445 -1.80 17.24 -21.21
C PHE A 445 -1.10 17.38 -19.85
N ILE A 446 0.06 16.75 -19.63
CA ILE A 446 0.78 16.93 -18.37
C ILE A 446 1.23 18.38 -18.18
N GLN A 447 1.76 18.99 -19.25
CA GLN A 447 2.22 20.37 -19.26
C GLN A 447 1.11 21.38 -18.97
N GLU A 448 -0.10 21.15 -19.47
CA GLU A 448 -1.23 22.06 -19.31
C GLU A 448 -1.85 21.97 -17.90
N PHE A 449 -2.05 20.75 -17.39
CA PHE A 449 -2.85 20.54 -16.18
C PHE A 449 -2.04 20.39 -14.90
N PHE A 450 -0.76 20.00 -14.98
CA PHE A 450 0.04 19.71 -13.78
C PHE A 450 1.32 20.55 -13.67
N VAL A 451 1.72 21.28 -14.71
CA VAL A 451 2.89 22.16 -14.63
C VAL A 451 2.49 23.57 -14.23
N GLU A 452 2.75 23.89 -12.97
CA GLU A 452 2.57 25.24 -12.43
C GLU A 452 3.72 26.17 -12.87
N ALA A 453 3.44 27.05 -13.84
CA ALA A 453 4.41 28.01 -14.38
C ALA A 453 4.80 29.12 -13.39
N THR A 454 3.89 29.47 -12.48
CA THR A 454 4.12 30.37 -11.36
C THR A 454 3.81 29.61 -10.08
N ALA A 455 4.72 29.66 -9.10
CA ALA A 455 4.45 29.09 -7.79
C ALA A 455 3.12 29.68 -7.27
N PRO A 456 2.18 28.85 -6.79
CA PRO A 456 0.96 29.35 -6.20
C PRO A 456 1.38 30.26 -5.05
N GLN A 457 0.98 31.53 -5.15
CA GLN A 457 0.97 32.38 -3.98
C GLN A 457 -0.02 31.71 -3.03
N LEU A 458 0.51 31.09 -1.97
CA LEU A 458 -0.33 30.69 -0.84
C LEU A 458 -1.22 31.89 -0.54
N PRO A 459 -2.56 31.74 -0.51
CA PRO A 459 -3.44 32.87 -0.22
C PRO A 459 -2.88 33.51 1.03
N ASP A 460 -2.47 34.79 0.93
CA ASP A 460 -1.79 35.52 2.00
C ASP A 460 -2.38 35.04 3.32
N GLU A 461 -1.63 34.23 4.07
CA GLU A 461 -1.89 34.14 5.50
C GLU A 461 -1.88 35.59 5.91
N LEU A 462 -3.06 36.13 6.29
CA LEU A 462 -3.24 37.52 6.68
C LEU A 462 -1.94 38.00 7.27
N PRO A 463 -1.21 38.94 6.63
CA PRO A 463 0.18 39.22 6.97
C PRO A 463 0.23 39.39 8.47
N ILE A 464 0.86 38.43 9.15
CA ILE A 464 1.04 38.49 10.59
C ILE A 464 1.77 39.81 10.77
N PRO A 465 1.17 40.81 11.47
CA PRO A 465 1.83 42.09 11.67
C PRO A 465 3.24 41.81 12.16
N GLU A 466 4.27 42.45 11.60
CA GLU A 466 5.69 42.21 11.96
C GLU A 466 5.96 42.29 13.48
N ASN A 467 5.00 42.83 14.24
CA ASN A 467 4.94 42.85 15.71
C ASN A 467 4.49 41.53 16.39
N LEU A 468 4.19 40.46 15.64
CA LEU A 468 3.68 39.16 16.16
C LEU A 468 4.56 37.95 15.79
N VAL A 469 5.68 38.14 15.09
CA VAL A 469 6.69 37.08 14.93
C VAL A 469 7.42 36.92 16.26
N GLY A 470 6.83 36.13 17.17
CA GLY A 470 7.55 35.70 18.37
C GLY A 470 8.84 35.00 17.94
N LYS A 471 10.00 35.51 18.38
CA LYS A 471 11.26 34.78 18.23
C LYS A 471 11.07 33.35 18.77
N PRO A 472 11.63 32.32 18.11
CA PRO A 472 11.60 30.98 18.67
C PRO A 472 12.16 31.06 20.10
N SER A 473 11.38 30.59 21.06
CA SER A 473 11.69 30.75 22.49
C SER A 473 11.79 29.41 23.22
N LEU A 474 11.41 28.32 22.54
CA LEU A 474 11.34 26.98 23.09
C LEU A 474 11.75 25.95 22.05
N ARG A 475 12.06 24.72 22.50
CA ARG A 475 12.33 23.56 21.64
C ARG A 475 11.64 22.31 22.14
N VAL A 476 11.41 21.36 21.24
CA VAL A 476 10.87 20.03 21.59
C VAL A 476 11.94 19.20 22.28
N LYS A 477 11.81 18.98 23.60
CA LYS A 477 12.73 18.14 24.38
C LYS A 477 12.52 16.65 24.14
N ALA A 478 11.25 16.23 24.12
CA ALA A 478 10.89 14.82 23.99
C ALA A 478 9.50 14.67 23.38
N ILE A 479 9.34 13.63 22.55
CA ILE A 479 8.06 13.16 22.04
C ILE A 479 7.86 11.75 22.59
N THR A 480 6.70 11.49 23.18
CA THR A 480 6.35 10.18 23.75
C THR A 480 4.97 9.75 23.25
N VAL A 481 4.92 8.52 22.75
CA VAL A 481 3.70 7.87 22.28
C VAL A 481 3.31 6.79 23.27
N TYR A 482 2.02 6.61 23.53
CA TYR A 482 1.51 5.56 24.41
C TYR A 482 0.66 4.57 23.60
N PRO A 483 1.27 3.58 22.91
CA PRO A 483 0.54 2.65 22.06
C PRO A 483 -0.63 1.97 22.78
N ILE A 484 -0.37 1.44 23.98
CA ILE A 484 -1.39 0.81 24.81
C ILE A 484 -1.82 1.79 25.91
N LYS A 485 -3.13 2.08 25.96
CA LYS A 485 -3.75 2.91 26.99
C LYS A 485 -3.34 2.43 28.38
N SER A 486 -2.85 3.35 29.21
CA SER A 486 -2.45 3.13 30.60
C SER A 486 -1.13 2.36 30.81
N CYS A 487 -0.45 1.92 29.75
CA CYS A 487 0.87 1.28 29.83
C CYS A 487 2.01 2.29 29.66
N GLY A 488 3.27 1.85 29.76
CA GLY A 488 4.45 2.68 29.52
C GLY A 488 4.46 3.35 28.14
N GLY A 489 5.23 4.43 28.01
CA GLY A 489 5.39 5.17 26.75
C GLY A 489 6.58 4.69 25.95
N PHE A 490 6.48 4.80 24.63
CA PHE A 490 7.58 4.72 23.67
C PHE A 490 8.10 6.14 23.42
N THR A 491 9.36 6.39 23.76
CA THR A 491 10.02 7.67 23.50
C THR A 491 10.58 7.67 22.08
N VAL A 492 10.19 8.66 21.29
CA VAL A 492 10.65 8.80 19.90
C VAL A 492 12.14 9.15 19.89
N PRO A 493 12.99 8.40 19.17
CA PRO A 493 14.41 8.70 19.03
C PRO A 493 14.67 10.11 18.46
N THR A 494 15.77 10.74 18.87
CA THR A 494 16.19 12.03 18.27
C THR A 494 16.53 11.83 16.80
N GLY A 495 16.13 12.76 15.94
CA GLY A 495 16.34 12.65 14.49
C GLY A 495 15.18 11.99 13.73
N MET A 496 14.26 11.33 14.42
CA MET A 496 13.10 10.66 13.80
C MET A 496 11.92 11.61 13.65
N ASP A 497 11.41 11.75 12.42
CA ASP A 497 10.18 12.48 12.13
C ASP A 497 8.97 11.65 12.56
N TRP A 498 8.10 12.24 13.39
CA TRP A 498 6.92 11.56 13.91
C TRP A 498 5.65 12.12 13.30
N SER A 499 4.90 11.24 12.63
CA SER A 499 3.64 11.58 11.95
C SER A 499 2.55 12.03 12.94
N ILE A 500 1.83 13.08 12.56
CA ILE A 500 0.66 13.63 13.23
C ILE A 500 -0.58 13.27 12.43
N ARG A 501 -1.67 13.00 13.14
CA ARG A 501 -2.99 12.67 12.58
C ARG A 501 -4.03 13.60 13.19
N PRO A 502 -5.23 13.71 12.59
CA PRO A 502 -6.33 14.48 13.17
C PRO A 502 -6.68 14.04 14.60
N GLU A 503 -6.46 12.77 14.93
CA GLU A 503 -6.70 12.23 16.28
C GLU A 503 -5.52 12.35 17.26
N GLY A 504 -4.35 12.87 16.84
CA GLY A 504 -3.15 13.04 17.67
C GLY A 504 -1.86 12.50 17.04
N LEU A 505 -0.86 12.15 17.87
CA LEU A 505 0.36 11.51 17.36
C LEU A 505 0.05 10.12 16.79
N ALA A 506 0.69 9.76 15.68
CA ALA A 506 0.54 8.43 15.10
C ALA A 506 0.87 7.34 16.14
N TRP A 507 0.06 6.28 16.15
CA TRP A 507 0.16 5.14 17.08
C TRP A 507 -0.15 5.44 18.54
N ASP A 508 -0.56 6.66 18.88
CA ASP A 508 -0.93 6.97 20.26
C ASP A 508 -2.30 6.41 20.60
N ARG A 509 -2.35 5.57 21.64
CA ARG A 509 -3.56 5.02 22.26
C ARG A 509 -4.47 4.29 21.28
N GLU A 510 -3.90 3.57 20.32
CA GLU A 510 -4.64 2.66 19.42
C GLU A 510 -5.06 1.35 20.11
N TRP A 511 -4.40 0.95 21.21
CA TRP A 511 -4.70 -0.28 21.94
C TRP A 511 -5.16 -0.02 23.38
N CYS A 512 -5.94 -0.95 23.95
CA CYS A 512 -6.20 -1.00 25.38
C CYS A 512 -6.38 -2.43 25.90
N LEU A 513 -6.26 -2.60 27.21
CA LEU A 513 -6.61 -3.85 27.89
C LEU A 513 -8.02 -3.76 28.46
N LEU A 514 -8.84 -4.77 28.17
CA LEU A 514 -10.22 -4.90 28.65
C LEU A 514 -10.30 -6.02 29.68
N HIS A 515 -11.10 -5.86 30.73
CA HIS A 515 -11.38 -6.94 31.67
C HIS A 515 -12.22 -8.05 31.00
N LYS A 516 -11.76 -9.31 31.06
CA LYS A 516 -12.33 -10.45 30.30
C LYS A 516 -13.81 -10.69 30.61
N GLY A 517 -14.25 -10.47 31.84
CA GLY A 517 -15.64 -10.71 32.26
C GLY A 517 -16.59 -9.52 32.11
N SER A 518 -16.09 -8.28 32.18
CA SER A 518 -16.95 -7.08 32.23
C SER A 518 -16.84 -6.18 31.01
N GLY A 519 -15.85 -6.40 30.14
CA GLY A 519 -15.59 -5.57 28.96
C GLY A 519 -15.17 -4.12 29.29
N GLN A 520 -14.87 -3.81 30.55
CA GLN A 520 -14.41 -2.48 30.96
C GLN A 520 -12.91 -2.30 30.68
N ALA A 521 -12.53 -1.15 30.13
CA ALA A 521 -11.13 -0.83 29.94
C ALA A 521 -10.39 -0.65 31.28
N LEU A 522 -9.23 -1.30 31.38
CA LEU A 522 -8.34 -1.15 32.52
C LEU A 522 -7.70 0.25 32.52
N SER A 523 -7.44 0.77 33.72
CA SER A 523 -6.79 2.07 33.91
C SER A 523 -5.61 1.95 34.86
N GLN A 524 -4.54 2.71 34.59
CA GLN A 524 -3.34 2.74 35.44
C GLN A 524 -3.70 3.18 36.87
N LYS A 525 -4.71 4.05 37.01
CA LYS A 525 -5.25 4.47 38.31
C LYS A 525 -5.68 3.26 39.15
N ARG A 526 -6.39 2.29 38.57
CA ARG A 526 -6.86 1.10 39.27
C ARG A 526 -5.78 0.01 39.34
N TYR A 527 -4.98 -0.14 38.28
CA TYR A 527 -3.95 -1.17 38.13
C TYR A 527 -2.58 -0.55 37.84
N PRO A 528 -1.84 -0.09 38.87
CA PRO A 528 -0.56 0.61 38.69
C PRO A 528 0.52 -0.17 37.95
N ARG A 529 0.52 -1.51 38.08
CA ARG A 529 1.46 -2.42 37.37
C ARG A 529 1.40 -2.32 35.85
N MET A 530 0.35 -1.72 35.28
CA MET A 530 0.32 -1.41 33.84
C MET A 530 1.49 -0.52 33.40
N ALA A 531 2.04 0.31 34.30
CA ALA A 531 3.23 1.12 34.02
C ALA A 531 4.45 0.30 33.59
N LEU A 532 4.58 -0.92 34.12
CA LEU A 532 5.71 -1.82 33.87
C LEU A 532 5.68 -2.45 32.47
N LEU A 533 4.54 -2.41 31.78
CA LEU A 533 4.41 -2.87 30.40
C LEU A 533 4.97 -1.79 29.47
N ARG A 534 6.09 -2.07 28.82
CA ARG A 534 6.85 -1.18 27.94
C ARG A 534 6.65 -1.58 26.48
N PRO A 535 5.77 -0.89 25.74
CA PRO A 535 5.61 -1.09 24.31
C PRO A 535 6.77 -0.44 23.52
N ILE A 536 7.26 -1.13 22.50
CA ILE A 536 8.24 -0.67 21.51
C ILE A 536 7.64 -0.87 20.12
N LEU A 537 7.62 0.19 19.33
CA LEU A 537 7.21 0.16 17.93
C LEU A 537 8.45 -0.15 17.07
N ASP A 538 8.49 -1.36 16.51
CA ASP A 538 9.56 -1.86 15.64
C ASP A 538 9.04 -1.85 14.20
N PHE A 539 9.35 -0.76 13.47
CA PHE A 539 8.85 -0.55 12.12
C PHE A 539 9.56 -1.44 11.08
N ASP A 540 10.82 -1.82 11.33
CA ASP A 540 11.61 -2.68 10.44
C ASP A 540 11.04 -4.10 10.45
N ALA A 541 10.71 -4.63 11.63
CA ALA A 541 10.04 -5.92 11.74
C ALA A 541 8.52 -5.84 11.52
N GLY A 542 7.93 -4.65 11.53
CA GLY A 542 6.48 -4.45 11.45
C GLY A 542 5.72 -4.92 12.70
N LEU A 543 6.36 -4.89 13.87
CA LEU A 543 5.85 -5.45 15.14
C LEU A 543 5.74 -4.38 16.23
N LEU A 544 4.70 -4.47 17.05
CA LEU A 544 4.63 -3.87 18.38
C LEU A 544 5.09 -4.90 19.40
N ARG A 545 6.27 -4.70 19.98
CA ARG A 545 6.85 -5.57 21.01
C ARG A 545 6.50 -5.01 22.39
N ILE A 546 6.05 -5.85 23.31
CA ILE A 546 5.73 -5.45 24.68
C ILE A 546 6.65 -6.21 25.63
N HIS A 547 7.44 -5.47 26.38
CA HIS A 547 8.30 -5.99 27.42
C HIS A 547 7.71 -5.69 28.79
N CYS A 548 7.81 -6.61 29.74
CA CYS A 548 7.49 -6.31 31.14
C CYS A 548 8.77 -6.00 31.90
N GLN A 549 8.87 -4.80 32.47
CA GLN A 549 9.99 -4.42 33.32
C GLN A 549 10.10 -5.38 34.52
N GLY A 550 11.30 -5.91 34.76
CA GLY A 550 11.56 -6.92 35.79
C GLY A 550 11.24 -8.38 35.39
N SER A 551 10.90 -8.66 34.13
CA SER A 551 10.71 -10.02 33.61
C SER A 551 11.35 -10.18 32.22
N PRO A 552 11.94 -11.35 31.90
CA PRO A 552 12.45 -11.62 30.54
C PRO A 552 11.34 -11.87 29.51
N ARG A 553 10.08 -11.99 29.96
CA ARG A 553 8.96 -12.28 29.06
C ARG A 553 8.62 -11.08 28.19
N SER A 554 8.44 -11.33 26.90
CA SER A 554 7.95 -10.35 25.94
C SER A 554 6.94 -11.00 25.01
N VAL A 555 6.03 -10.19 24.47
CA VAL A 555 5.07 -10.60 23.46
C VAL A 555 5.14 -9.63 22.29
N SER A 556 4.92 -10.12 21.08
CA SER A 556 4.94 -9.31 19.87
C SER A 556 3.61 -9.44 19.14
N ILE A 557 3.12 -8.32 18.63
CA ILE A 557 1.89 -8.26 17.85
C ILE A 557 2.16 -7.49 16.56
N PRO A 558 1.65 -7.95 15.40
CA PRO A 558 1.80 -7.20 14.15
C PRO A 558 1.21 -5.79 14.24
N LEU A 559 1.92 -4.80 13.71
CA LEU A 559 1.40 -3.43 13.56
C LEU A 559 0.21 -3.37 12.59
N SER A 560 0.13 -4.32 11.65
CA SER A 560 -0.99 -4.52 10.75
C SER A 560 -2.26 -4.99 11.49
N ALA A 561 -3.44 -4.49 11.11
CA ALA A 561 -4.73 -5.03 11.58
C ALA A 561 -5.12 -6.27 10.76
N ASP A 562 -4.32 -7.32 10.88
CA ASP A 562 -4.55 -8.60 10.20
C ASP A 562 -5.78 -9.32 10.82
N PRO A 563 -6.82 -9.62 10.02
CA PRO A 563 -8.03 -10.34 10.46
C PRO A 563 -7.76 -11.67 11.17
N SER A 564 -6.67 -12.36 10.84
CA SER A 564 -6.35 -13.68 11.40
C SER A 564 -6.09 -13.62 12.91
N TYR A 565 -5.55 -12.51 13.41
CA TYR A 565 -5.25 -12.29 14.83
C TYR A 565 -6.44 -11.74 15.62
N LEU A 566 -7.50 -11.31 14.95
CA LEU A 566 -8.62 -10.58 15.53
C LEU A 566 -9.92 -11.40 15.50
N GLU A 567 -10.75 -11.28 16.54
CA GLU A 567 -12.15 -11.72 16.49
C GLU A 567 -12.98 -10.69 15.71
N ILE A 568 -13.23 -10.98 14.43
CA ILE A 568 -14.28 -10.31 13.66
C ILE A 568 -15.62 -10.95 14.04
N ASN A 569 -16.06 -10.78 15.29
CA ASN A 569 -17.44 -11.06 15.62
C ASN A 569 -18.28 -9.85 15.17
N VAL A 570 -19.02 -10.03 14.08
CA VAL A 570 -19.98 -9.06 13.51
C VAL A 570 -21.09 -8.68 14.52
N ARG A 571 -21.19 -9.40 15.64
CA ARG A 571 -21.87 -8.92 16.86
C ARG A 571 -20.92 -8.01 17.64
N GLN A 572 -20.99 -6.71 17.33
CA GLN A 572 -20.32 -5.63 18.05
C GLN A 572 -20.52 -5.77 19.58
N THR A 573 -19.54 -6.30 20.29
CA THR A 573 -19.59 -6.36 21.75
C THR A 573 -19.44 -4.94 22.29
N LYS A 574 -20.49 -4.44 22.95
CA LYS A 574 -20.51 -3.10 23.55
C LYS A 574 -19.43 -3.03 24.64
N THR A 575 -18.35 -2.30 24.42
CA THR A 575 -17.30 -2.06 25.43
C THR A 575 -17.39 -0.64 25.96
N ARG A 576 -17.08 -0.42 27.24
CA ARG A 576 -17.12 0.91 27.87
C ARG A 576 -15.72 1.42 28.16
N VAL A 577 -15.38 2.57 27.58
CA VAL A 577 -14.14 3.30 27.90
C VAL A 577 -14.53 4.71 28.34
N CYS A 578 -14.12 5.10 29.55
CA CYS A 578 -14.44 6.41 30.13
C CYS A 578 -15.95 6.74 30.16
N GLY A 579 -16.81 5.72 30.28
CA GLY A 579 -18.27 5.86 30.35
C GLY A 579 -19.01 5.78 29.02
N GLU A 580 -18.31 5.80 27.88
CA GLU A 580 -18.88 5.78 26.53
C GLU A 580 -18.79 4.38 25.91
N GLU A 581 -19.80 3.99 25.12
CA GLU A 581 -19.84 2.71 24.41
C GLU A 581 -19.07 2.79 23.10
N ILE A 582 -18.14 1.84 22.88
CA ILE A 582 -17.26 1.81 21.70
C ILE A 582 -17.15 0.38 21.15
N ALA A 583 -16.93 0.27 19.84
CA ALA A 583 -16.58 -0.98 19.17
C ALA A 583 -15.06 -1.16 19.14
N ALA A 584 -14.56 -2.23 19.76
CA ALA A 584 -13.13 -2.57 19.80
C ALA A 584 -12.90 -3.95 19.16
N GLN A 585 -11.77 -4.14 18.48
CA GLN A 585 -11.37 -5.43 17.90
C GLN A 585 -10.51 -6.18 18.91
N MET A 586 -10.95 -7.36 19.35
CA MET A 586 -10.26 -8.16 20.38
C MET A 586 -9.29 -9.17 19.74
N TYR A 587 -8.14 -9.38 20.37
CA TYR A 587 -7.15 -10.37 19.91
C TYR A 587 -7.47 -11.78 20.40
N LYS A 588 -7.36 -12.76 19.50
CA LYS A 588 -7.70 -14.18 19.76
C LYS A 588 -6.67 -14.96 20.56
N SER A 589 -5.39 -14.60 20.44
CA SER A 589 -4.29 -15.38 21.00
C SER A 589 -4.42 -15.51 22.52
N GLU A 590 -4.55 -16.75 23.00
CA GLU A 590 -4.57 -17.05 24.45
C GLU A 590 -3.24 -16.71 25.09
N GLU A 591 -2.12 -17.07 24.44
CA GLU A 591 -0.76 -16.75 24.91
C GLU A 591 -0.57 -15.25 25.16
N LEU A 592 -1.04 -14.40 24.22
CA LEU A 592 -0.98 -12.95 24.34
C LEU A 592 -1.80 -12.44 25.53
N ASN A 593 -3.04 -12.92 25.66
CA ASN A 593 -3.96 -12.47 26.71
C ASN A 593 -3.53 -12.99 28.10
N ASP A 594 -2.94 -14.18 28.16
CA ASP A 594 -2.38 -14.78 29.37
C ASP A 594 -1.15 -14.02 29.85
N PHE A 595 -0.29 -13.56 28.95
CA PHE A 595 0.82 -12.69 29.30
C PHE A 595 0.35 -11.44 30.07
N PHE A 596 -0.62 -10.69 29.52
CA PHE A 596 -1.15 -9.49 30.19
C PHE A 596 -1.86 -9.85 31.50
N SER A 597 -2.63 -10.93 31.52
CA SER A 597 -3.38 -11.36 32.70
C SER A 597 -2.47 -11.76 33.85
N GLN A 598 -1.37 -12.46 33.57
CA GLN A 598 -0.37 -12.86 34.57
C GLN A 598 0.42 -11.66 35.10
N VAL A 599 0.83 -10.74 34.22
CA VAL A 599 1.57 -9.53 34.63
C VAL A 599 0.71 -8.63 35.53
N LEU A 600 -0.57 -8.47 35.21
CA LEU A 600 -1.47 -7.58 35.97
C LEU A 600 -2.18 -8.27 37.15
N GLY A 601 -2.18 -9.60 37.20
CA GLY A 601 -2.93 -10.40 38.18
C GLY A 601 -4.45 -10.31 38.00
N VAL A 602 -4.91 -9.97 36.80
CA VAL A 602 -6.34 -9.72 36.49
C VAL A 602 -6.65 -10.27 35.10
N PRO A 603 -7.71 -11.08 34.92
CA PRO A 603 -8.11 -11.57 33.60
C PRO A 603 -8.42 -10.43 32.64
N CYS A 604 -7.60 -10.29 31.60
CA CYS A 604 -7.74 -9.23 30.62
C CYS A 604 -7.45 -9.69 29.19
N VAL A 605 -7.97 -8.93 28.24
CA VAL A 605 -7.82 -9.18 26.81
C VAL A 605 -7.34 -7.90 26.13
N LEU A 606 -6.40 -8.03 25.21
CA LEU A 606 -5.97 -6.92 24.39
C LEU A 606 -7.01 -6.60 23.31
N ALA A 607 -7.30 -5.32 23.15
CA ALA A 607 -8.17 -4.82 22.10
C ALA A 607 -7.54 -3.62 21.37
N ARG A 608 -7.88 -3.46 20.09
CA ARG A 608 -7.45 -2.37 19.22
C ARG A 608 -8.63 -1.54 18.72
N PHE A 609 -8.40 -0.24 18.58
CA PHE A 609 -9.31 0.74 17.99
C PHE A 609 -8.69 1.22 16.68
N PRO A 610 -9.31 0.96 15.52
CA PRO A 610 -8.74 1.39 14.25
C PRO A 610 -8.74 2.93 14.14
N PRO A 611 -7.65 3.54 13.64
CA PRO A 611 -7.61 4.98 13.33
C PRO A 611 -8.65 5.32 12.25
N GLY A 612 -9.24 6.52 12.30
CA GLY A 612 -10.30 6.97 11.37
C GLY A 612 -11.75 6.68 11.81
N GLY A 613 -11.96 6.02 12.96
CA GLY A 613 -13.28 5.97 13.61
C GLY A 613 -14.38 5.23 12.85
N ARG A 614 -14.06 4.16 12.11
CA ARG A 614 -15.06 3.29 11.44
C ARG A 614 -15.81 2.39 12.45
N GLY A 615 -16.56 3.01 13.36
CA GLY A 615 -17.49 2.36 14.28
C GLY A 615 -18.58 3.35 14.72
N LEU A 616 -19.75 2.83 15.13
CA LEU A 616 -20.96 3.57 15.53
C LEU A 616 -20.80 4.53 16.75
N GLY A 617 -19.58 4.85 17.17
CA GLY A 617 -19.30 5.80 18.25
C GLY A 617 -17.88 6.36 18.14
N SER A 618 -17.74 7.53 17.52
CA SER A 618 -16.50 8.31 17.57
C SER A 618 -16.53 9.20 18.82
N ARG A 619 -15.43 9.22 19.60
CA ARG A 619 -15.35 10.06 20.80
C ARG A 619 -14.96 11.47 20.41
N LEU A 620 -15.60 12.46 21.04
CA LEU A 620 -15.30 13.87 20.84
C LEU A 620 -14.39 14.40 21.95
N ASN A 621 -13.56 15.37 21.59
CA ASN A 621 -12.72 16.12 22.51
C ASN A 621 -13.54 16.78 23.64
N LYS A 622 -13.04 16.72 24.88
CA LYS A 622 -13.69 17.26 26.09
C LYS A 622 -12.91 18.40 26.75
N ALA A 623 -11.70 18.71 26.28
CA ALA A 623 -10.86 19.76 26.83
C ALA A 623 -11.40 21.16 26.50
N LYS A 624 -11.36 22.08 27.49
CA LYS A 624 -11.81 23.46 27.36
C LYS A 624 -10.90 24.42 28.11
N MET A 625 -10.74 25.63 27.57
CA MET A 625 -10.01 26.72 28.23
C MET A 625 -10.70 27.09 29.53
N GLN A 626 -9.96 27.07 30.63
CA GLN A 626 -10.50 27.30 31.97
C GLN A 626 -10.64 28.80 32.26
N LYS A 627 -11.51 29.19 33.21
CA LYS A 627 -11.72 30.60 33.58
C LYS A 627 -10.44 31.35 33.95
N HIS A 628 -9.49 30.69 34.63
CA HIS A 628 -8.19 31.29 34.96
C HIS A 628 -7.29 31.53 33.73
N GLN A 629 -7.51 30.79 32.64
CA GLN A 629 -6.83 30.97 31.35
C GLN A 629 -7.55 31.99 30.45
N GLN A 630 -8.75 32.42 30.83
CA GLN A 630 -9.57 33.38 30.08
C GLN A 630 -9.52 34.81 30.65
N ALA A 631 -8.71 35.06 31.69
CA ALA A 631 -8.67 36.32 32.42
C ALA A 631 -8.45 37.56 31.51
N ASP A 632 -7.82 37.39 30.35
CA ASP A 632 -7.62 38.46 29.36
C ASP A 632 -8.90 38.92 28.64
N ARG A 633 -9.98 38.12 28.67
CA ARG A 633 -11.25 38.48 28.03
C ARG A 633 -12.05 39.51 28.84
N ALA A 634 -11.85 39.54 30.16
CA ALA A 634 -12.55 40.48 31.05
C ALA A 634 -12.08 41.93 30.89
N LEU A 635 -10.86 42.15 30.38
CA LEU A 635 -10.29 43.49 30.14
C LEU A 635 -10.72 44.11 28.80
N ARG A 636 -11.44 43.38 27.93
CA ARG A 636 -11.91 43.86 26.61
C ARG A 636 -13.42 44.06 26.52
N LEU A 637 -14.16 43.96 27.62
CA LEU A 637 -15.58 44.29 27.63
C LEU A 637 -15.74 45.81 27.78
N LEU A 638 -16.33 46.44 26.75
CA LEU A 638 -16.78 47.83 26.78
C LEU A 638 -17.70 48.07 28.00
N PRO A 639 -17.69 49.25 28.64
CA PRO A 639 -18.60 49.55 29.74
C PRO A 639 -20.03 49.57 29.20
N GLY A 640 -20.87 48.59 29.59
CA GLY A 640 -22.30 48.60 29.25
C GLY A 640 -23.02 47.27 29.12
N SER A 641 -22.37 46.10 29.23
CA SER A 641 -23.09 44.81 29.25
C SER A 641 -23.60 44.46 30.64
N LEU A 642 -24.90 44.13 30.72
CA LEU A 642 -25.72 43.87 31.91
C LEU A 642 -25.11 42.82 32.89
N PRO A 643 -25.51 42.83 34.19
CA PRO A 643 -24.96 41.90 35.18
C PRO A 643 -25.49 40.47 34.98
N GLU A 644 -24.60 39.49 34.87
CA GLU A 644 -24.92 38.06 35.00
C GLU A 644 -25.02 37.68 36.48
N ASP A 645 -26.14 38.00 37.13
CA ASP A 645 -26.48 37.46 38.46
C ASP A 645 -27.73 36.57 38.35
N VAL A 646 -27.54 35.31 37.95
CA VAL A 646 -28.45 34.21 38.29
C VAL A 646 -27.61 32.97 38.61
N PRO A 647 -27.60 32.46 39.85
CA PRO A 647 -26.86 31.24 40.19
C PRO A 647 -27.60 30.02 39.65
N SER A 648 -27.03 29.38 38.63
CA SER A 648 -27.51 28.06 38.19
C SER A 648 -27.01 26.96 39.16
N PRO A 649 -27.79 25.88 39.40
CA PRO A 649 -27.51 24.88 40.43
C PRO A 649 -26.19 24.11 40.19
N PRO A 650 -25.55 23.58 41.23
CA PRO A 650 -24.44 22.66 41.06
C PRO A 650 -25.00 21.33 40.50
N ASP A 651 -24.24 20.70 39.61
CA ASP A 651 -24.50 19.36 39.03
C ASP A 651 -25.44 19.27 37.82
N SER A 652 -25.11 19.97 36.73
CA SER A 652 -25.54 19.51 35.40
C SER A 652 -24.41 19.65 34.37
N ASP A 653 -23.99 18.51 33.80
CA ASP A 653 -23.01 18.34 32.71
C ASP A 653 -23.48 18.93 31.35
N SER A 654 -24.42 19.88 31.36
CA SER A 654 -25.21 20.28 30.18
C SER A 654 -24.68 21.48 29.40
N GLU A 655 -23.60 22.16 29.82
CA GLU A 655 -22.93 23.16 28.98
C GLU A 655 -21.78 22.56 28.16
N GLN A 656 -22.10 21.67 27.22
CA GLN A 656 -21.17 21.12 26.24
C GLN A 656 -21.19 21.93 24.94
N ILE A 657 -20.37 22.99 24.82
CA ILE A 657 -19.94 23.48 23.50
C ILE A 657 -19.13 22.34 22.85
N LYS A 658 -19.72 21.69 21.84
CA LYS A 658 -19.13 20.60 21.07
C LYS A 658 -17.99 21.14 20.20
N THR A 659 -16.76 20.67 20.41
CA THR A 659 -15.68 20.78 19.44
C THR A 659 -15.63 19.49 18.62
N ASP A 660 -15.81 19.57 17.30
CA ASP A 660 -15.95 18.43 16.37
C ASP A 660 -14.69 17.54 16.17
N THR A 661 -13.64 17.73 16.97
CA THR A 661 -12.40 16.95 16.82
C THR A 661 -12.55 15.56 17.43
N LYS A 662 -12.39 14.53 16.58
CA LYS A 662 -12.42 13.12 16.97
C LYS A 662 -11.18 12.75 17.78
N ILE A 663 -11.35 12.00 18.86
CA ILE A 663 -10.27 11.43 19.67
C ILE A 663 -10.39 9.91 19.73
N LEU A 664 -9.26 9.21 19.89
CA LEU A 664 -9.23 7.77 20.12
C LEU A 664 -9.51 7.46 21.61
N LEU A 665 -8.66 6.64 22.22
CA LEU A 665 -8.78 6.24 23.63
C LEU A 665 -8.23 7.29 24.61
N SER A 666 -7.85 8.47 24.15
CA SER A 666 -7.42 9.59 25.00
C SER A 666 -8.53 10.05 25.94
N ASN A 667 -8.18 10.49 27.15
CA ASN A 667 -9.21 10.86 28.14
C ASN A 667 -9.93 12.16 27.76
N GLU A 668 -9.18 13.21 27.44
CA GLU A 668 -9.71 14.57 27.27
C GLU A 668 -9.29 15.22 25.93
N SER A 669 -8.06 15.00 25.43
CA SER A 669 -7.57 15.56 24.15
C SER A 669 -6.61 14.62 23.39
N PRO A 670 -6.33 14.89 22.10
CA PRO A 670 -5.33 14.17 21.28
C PRO A 670 -3.92 14.17 21.87
N ILE A 671 -3.41 15.35 22.22
CA ILE A 671 -2.01 15.54 22.62
C ILE A 671 -1.97 16.31 23.94
N LEU A 672 -1.13 15.85 24.87
CA LEU A 672 -0.81 16.53 26.12
C LEU A 672 0.61 17.09 26.07
N MET A 673 0.75 18.38 26.30
CA MET A 673 2.03 19.08 26.36
C MET A 673 2.37 19.51 27.79
N ILE A 674 3.65 19.45 28.15
CA ILE A 674 4.19 20.05 29.39
C ILE A 674 5.43 20.88 29.06
N HIS A 675 5.65 21.92 29.87
CA HIS A 675 6.83 22.76 29.81
C HIS A 675 7.82 22.36 30.91
N SER A 676 9.10 22.17 30.57
CA SER A 676 10.11 21.67 31.51
C SER A 676 10.33 22.62 32.67
N ALA A 677 10.36 23.94 32.45
CA ALA A 677 10.54 24.91 33.53
C ALA A 677 9.41 24.84 34.57
N SER A 678 8.18 24.51 34.15
CA SER A 678 7.05 24.28 35.06
C SER A 678 7.20 23.00 35.88
N LEU A 679 7.86 21.98 35.34
CA LEU A 679 8.19 20.76 36.06
C LEU A 679 9.34 20.99 37.05
N ASP A 680 10.35 21.76 36.67
CA ASP A 680 11.49 22.10 37.52
C ASP A 680 11.01 22.91 38.73
N ALA A 681 10.21 23.96 38.51
CA ALA A 681 9.58 24.74 39.58
C ALA A 681 8.68 23.90 40.50
N LEU A 682 7.99 22.88 39.95
CA LEU A 682 7.21 21.94 40.75
C LEU A 682 8.13 21.05 41.61
N ASN A 683 9.23 20.57 41.04
CA ASN A 683 10.19 19.72 41.75
C ASN A 683 10.93 20.48 42.85
N ASP A 684 11.24 21.75 42.65
CA ASP A 684 11.80 22.63 43.68
C ASP A 684 10.82 22.73 44.87
N ALA A 685 9.53 23.00 44.59
CA ALA A 685 8.50 23.03 45.61
C ALA A 685 8.30 21.68 46.32
N ILE A 686 8.47 20.56 45.62
CA ILE A 686 8.42 19.21 46.22
C ILE A 686 9.64 19.00 47.14
N ALA A 687 10.83 19.41 46.70
CA ALA A 687 12.07 19.26 47.45
C ALA A 687 12.05 20.07 48.76
N GLU A 688 11.50 21.28 48.75
CA GLU A 688 11.27 22.10 49.95
C GLU A 688 10.45 21.38 51.03
N HIS A 689 9.55 20.49 50.62
CA HIS A 689 8.70 19.71 51.52
C HIS A 689 9.23 18.29 51.79
N GLY A 690 10.47 17.98 51.36
CA GLY A 690 11.12 16.68 51.58
C GLY A 690 10.54 15.54 50.73
N GLY A 691 9.79 15.85 49.66
CA GLY A 691 9.23 14.85 48.76
C GLY A 691 10.20 14.37 47.69
N ALA A 692 9.90 13.23 47.06
CA ALA A 692 10.67 12.72 45.93
C ALA A 692 10.26 13.45 44.62
N PRO A 693 11.22 13.85 43.76
CA PRO A 693 10.92 14.62 42.55
C PRO A 693 10.08 13.80 41.56
N ALA A 694 9.19 14.49 40.85
CA ALA A 694 8.40 13.92 39.79
C ALA A 694 9.14 13.98 38.44
N THR A 695 8.86 12.99 37.59
CA THR A 695 9.43 12.93 36.24
C THR A 695 8.39 13.35 35.20
N THR A 696 8.85 13.71 34.00
CA THR A 696 7.97 13.96 32.84
C THR A 696 7.05 12.76 32.55
N ALA A 697 7.56 11.54 32.75
CA ALA A 697 6.82 10.29 32.58
C ALA A 697 5.63 10.16 33.53
N SER A 698 5.72 10.69 34.76
CA SER A 698 4.61 10.70 35.74
C SER A 698 3.37 11.43 35.22
N PHE A 699 3.57 12.49 34.44
CA PHE A 699 2.47 13.28 33.84
C PHE A 699 1.94 12.68 32.53
N ARG A 700 2.64 11.68 32.00
CA ARG A 700 2.34 11.01 30.73
C ARG A 700 2.12 11.99 29.57
N ALA A 701 2.99 13.01 29.50
CA ALA A 701 2.94 14.00 28.43
C ALA A 701 3.36 13.38 27.11
N ASN A 702 2.69 13.80 26.03
CA ASN A 702 3.05 13.40 24.67
C ASN A 702 4.17 14.27 24.11
N ILE A 703 4.19 15.56 24.45
CA ILE A 703 5.23 16.50 24.02
C ILE A 703 5.77 17.24 25.24
N VAL A 704 7.09 17.28 25.39
CA VAL A 704 7.78 18.07 26.41
C VAL A 704 8.53 19.19 25.72
N LEU A 705 8.29 20.42 26.14
CA LEU A 705 8.99 21.60 25.65
C LEU A 705 10.04 22.05 26.66
N GLU A 706 11.18 22.54 26.18
CA GLU A 706 12.24 23.13 27.00
C GLU A 706 12.68 24.50 26.51
N GLY A 707 13.29 25.26 27.42
CA GLY A 707 13.92 26.55 27.15
C GLY A 707 15.17 26.44 26.27
N PRO A 708 15.74 27.58 25.84
CA PRO A 708 16.95 27.63 25.01
C PRO A 708 18.17 26.98 25.68
N ARG A 709 19.14 26.51 24.89
CA ARG A 709 20.44 26.09 25.45
C ARG A 709 21.20 27.34 25.92
N LYS A 710 22.15 27.18 26.85
CA LYS A 710 22.99 28.27 27.38
C LYS A 710 23.73 29.11 26.32
N ASP A 711 23.81 28.63 25.08
CA ASP A 711 24.48 29.27 23.95
C ASP A 711 23.50 29.97 22.98
N ASP A 712 22.18 29.88 23.19
CA ASP A 712 21.14 30.47 22.33
C ASP A 712 20.62 31.80 22.94
N GLU A 713 20.68 32.93 22.20
CA GLU A 713 20.21 34.26 22.64
C GLU A 713 18.66 34.41 22.67
N TRP A 714 17.94 33.54 23.39
CA TRP A 714 16.46 33.55 23.40
C TRP A 714 15.92 33.87 24.81
N ASP A 715 14.80 34.59 24.88
CA ASP A 715 14.15 34.91 26.16
C ASP A 715 13.60 33.63 26.82
N GLU A 716 14.12 33.28 28.01
CA GLU A 716 13.58 32.20 28.84
C GLU A 716 12.13 32.51 29.24
N ARG A 717 11.21 31.61 28.89
CA ARG A 717 9.81 31.75 29.32
C ARG A 717 9.66 31.28 30.78
N PRO A 718 8.91 32.02 31.62
CA PRO A 718 8.75 31.66 33.02
C PRO A 718 7.95 30.36 33.19
N ALA A 719 8.14 29.70 34.34
CA ALA A 719 7.35 28.55 34.76
C ALA A 719 5.84 28.87 34.73
N PHE A 720 5.04 27.90 34.31
CA PHE A 720 3.58 27.95 34.13
C PHE A 720 3.08 28.91 33.04
N SER A 721 3.96 29.45 32.21
CA SER A 721 3.55 30.31 31.08
C SER A 721 2.64 29.59 30.08
N GLU A 722 2.66 28.25 30.02
CA GLU A 722 1.77 27.46 29.16
C GLU A 722 0.27 27.64 29.44
N ASP A 723 -0.10 28.21 30.59
CA ASP A 723 -1.49 28.49 30.93
C ASP A 723 -2.11 29.61 30.08
N SER A 724 -1.29 30.53 29.56
CA SER A 724 -1.76 31.69 28.77
C SER A 724 -1.67 31.48 27.26
N TRP A 725 -1.01 30.41 26.80
CA TRP A 725 -0.78 30.19 25.38
C TRP A 725 -2.07 29.83 24.63
N ARG A 726 -2.19 30.30 23.38
CA ARG A 726 -3.34 29.97 22.52
C ARG A 726 -2.99 29.05 21.38
N LYS A 727 -1.89 29.35 20.70
CA LYS A 727 -1.35 28.51 19.63
C LYS A 727 0.13 28.27 19.84
N VAL A 728 0.56 27.08 19.45
CA VAL A 728 1.95 26.67 19.47
C VAL A 728 2.26 26.14 18.09
N ARG A 729 3.32 26.65 17.48
CA ARG A 729 3.84 26.18 16.20
C ARG A 729 5.13 25.42 16.45
N ILE A 730 5.16 24.16 16.03
CA ILE A 730 6.33 23.28 16.12
C ILE A 730 6.77 23.00 14.68
N GLY A 731 7.94 23.50 14.29
CA GLY A 731 8.35 23.48 12.88
C GLY A 731 7.35 24.22 11.98
N CYS A 732 6.80 23.54 10.98
CA CYS A 732 5.74 24.03 10.10
C CYS A 732 4.32 23.71 10.59
N GLN A 733 4.18 22.94 11.68
CA GLN A 733 2.89 22.43 12.15
C GLN A 733 2.32 23.32 13.25
N THR A 734 1.05 23.71 13.09
CA THR A 734 0.35 24.57 14.06
C THR A 734 -0.57 23.75 14.95
N PHE A 735 -0.54 24.05 16.25
CA PHE A 735 -1.36 23.41 17.27
C PHE A 735 -2.15 24.46 18.05
N THR A 736 -3.46 24.25 18.16
CA THR A 736 -4.32 25.05 19.03
C THR A 736 -4.37 24.44 20.43
N LEU A 737 -4.13 25.25 21.47
CA LEU A 737 -4.32 24.85 22.86
C LEU A 737 -5.81 24.81 23.20
N LEU A 738 -6.20 23.75 23.88
CA LEU A 738 -7.58 23.44 24.27
C LEU A 738 -7.85 23.76 25.74
N GLY A 739 -6.81 23.90 26.57
CA GLY A 739 -6.91 24.26 27.99
C GLY A 739 -6.04 23.41 28.92
N ALA A 740 -6.01 23.78 30.20
CA ALA A 740 -5.20 23.11 31.21
C ALA A 740 -5.69 21.69 31.54
N CYS A 741 -4.75 20.75 31.70
CA CYS A 741 -5.04 19.35 31.98
C CYS A 741 -5.32 19.11 33.46
N ARG A 742 -6.49 18.53 33.77
CA ARG A 742 -6.85 18.18 35.15
C ARG A 742 -6.06 16.95 35.60
N ARG A 743 -5.41 17.04 36.75
CA ARG A 743 -4.63 15.93 37.33
C ARG A 743 -5.38 15.22 38.44
N CYS A 744 -5.12 13.92 38.53
CA CYS A 744 -5.68 13.03 39.52
C CYS A 744 -4.56 12.11 40.05
N GLN A 745 -4.87 11.27 41.04
CA GLN A 745 -3.91 10.36 41.71
C GLN A 745 -3.10 9.46 40.76
N MET A 746 -3.51 9.31 39.49
CA MET A 746 -2.72 8.60 38.49
C MET A 746 -1.29 9.14 38.34
N VAL A 747 -1.07 10.47 38.47
CA VAL A 747 0.28 11.05 38.33
C VAL A 747 1.24 10.64 39.46
N CYS A 748 0.71 10.08 40.55
CA CYS A 748 1.52 9.60 41.66
C CYS A 748 1.96 8.14 41.51
N VAL A 749 1.63 7.48 40.39
CA VAL A 749 2.14 6.15 40.08
C VAL A 749 3.56 6.29 39.54
N ASP A 750 4.52 5.66 40.23
CA ASP A 750 5.89 5.53 39.75
C ASP A 750 5.90 4.69 38.48
N GLN A 751 6.43 5.23 37.39
CA GLN A 751 6.38 4.55 36.10
C GLN A 751 7.39 3.38 36.01
N GLU A 752 8.42 3.36 36.86
CA GLU A 752 9.46 2.33 36.89
C GLU A 752 9.10 1.18 37.85
N THR A 753 8.50 1.48 39.01
CA THR A 753 8.15 0.46 40.01
C THR A 753 6.67 0.07 40.01
N GLY A 754 5.79 0.92 39.48
CA GLY A 754 4.34 0.74 39.57
C GLY A 754 3.77 1.00 40.97
N GLU A 755 4.56 1.53 41.91
CA GLU A 755 4.09 1.86 43.25
C GLU A 755 3.37 3.21 43.30
N ARG A 756 2.46 3.37 44.27
CA ARG A 756 1.75 4.64 44.48
C ARG A 756 2.48 5.50 45.51
N LYS A 757 2.80 6.72 45.13
CA LYS A 757 3.38 7.76 45.99
C LYS A 757 2.33 8.84 46.32
N GLN A 758 2.69 9.81 47.15
CA GLN A 758 1.83 10.98 47.42
C GLN A 758 2.11 12.14 46.45
N GLU A 759 3.39 12.37 46.11
CA GLU A 759 3.81 13.35 45.11
C GLU A 759 3.60 12.84 43.68
N PRO A 760 3.38 13.71 42.68
CA PRO A 760 3.36 15.19 42.75
C PRO A 760 2.01 15.83 43.12
N LEU A 761 0.96 15.02 43.33
CA LEU A 761 -0.40 15.57 43.51
C LEU A 761 -0.55 16.36 44.81
N ALA A 762 0.16 15.97 45.87
CA ALA A 762 0.14 16.67 47.15
C ALA A 762 0.64 18.12 46.99
N THR A 763 1.79 18.33 46.36
CA THR A 763 2.31 19.68 46.09
C THR A 763 1.43 20.46 45.12
N LEU A 764 0.99 19.84 44.02
CA LEU A 764 0.08 20.47 43.05
C LEU A 764 -1.26 20.90 43.68
N SER A 765 -1.74 20.19 44.71
CA SER A 765 -2.97 20.55 45.41
C SER A 765 -2.85 21.86 46.22
N LYS A 766 -1.62 22.25 46.57
CA LYS A 766 -1.32 23.50 47.29
C LYS A 766 -1.00 24.64 46.33
N THR A 767 -0.27 24.35 45.25
CA THR A 767 0.27 25.38 44.34
C THR A 767 -0.60 25.63 43.10
N ARG A 768 -1.35 24.62 42.65
CA ARG A 768 -2.04 24.59 41.34
C ARG A 768 -3.51 24.17 41.46
N ARG A 769 -4.16 24.52 42.57
CA ARG A 769 -5.59 24.25 42.80
C ARG A 769 -6.44 25.48 42.53
N PHE A 770 -7.23 25.42 41.47
CA PHE A 770 -8.16 26.48 41.07
C PHE A 770 -9.58 25.94 41.05
N ASN A 771 -10.54 26.64 41.67
CA ASN A 771 -11.96 26.24 41.71
C ASN A 771 -12.17 24.76 42.11
N GLY A 772 -11.41 24.28 43.11
CA GLY A 772 -11.51 22.91 43.61
C GLY A 772 -10.87 21.82 42.72
N LYS A 773 -10.23 22.17 41.61
CA LYS A 773 -9.56 21.23 40.68
C LYS A 773 -8.06 21.51 40.60
N ILE A 774 -7.27 20.47 40.35
CA ILE A 774 -5.80 20.53 40.29
C ILE A 774 -5.35 20.44 38.83
N TYR A 775 -4.47 21.33 38.39
CA TYR A 775 -4.08 21.45 36.98
C TYR A 775 -2.56 21.43 36.76
N PHE A 776 -2.10 20.75 35.71
CA PHE A 776 -0.70 20.78 35.27
C PHE A 776 -0.57 20.34 33.80
N GLY A 777 0.15 21.10 32.99
CA GLY A 777 0.26 20.87 31.54
C GLY A 777 -0.97 21.30 30.74
N ALA A 778 -0.83 21.33 29.41
CA ALA A 778 -1.82 21.85 28.49
C ALA A 778 -2.25 20.81 27.45
N HIS A 779 -3.55 20.76 27.17
CA HIS A 779 -4.12 19.97 26.08
C HIS A 779 -3.99 20.74 24.77
N MET A 780 -3.64 20.06 23.69
CA MET A 780 -3.60 20.65 22.36
C MET A 780 -4.12 19.69 21.28
N LYS A 781 -4.50 20.28 20.15
CA LYS A 781 -4.86 19.59 18.90
C LYS A 781 -4.04 20.17 17.75
N HIS A 782 -3.79 19.37 16.73
CA HIS A 782 -3.22 19.81 15.46
C HIS A 782 -4.30 20.49 14.61
N ASP A 783 -3.94 21.57 13.92
CA ASP A 783 -4.83 22.27 13.00
C ASP A 783 -4.51 21.82 11.55
N GLU A 784 -5.51 21.35 10.81
CA GLU A 784 -5.35 20.99 9.40
C GLU A 784 -5.19 22.28 8.56
N VAL A 785 -4.02 22.47 7.95
CA VAL A 785 -3.77 23.59 7.05
C VAL A 785 -4.24 23.18 5.65
N GLY A 786 -5.13 23.99 5.05
CA GLY A 786 -5.75 23.68 3.76
C GLY A 786 -4.85 23.83 2.52
N SER A 787 -3.55 24.13 2.69
CA SER A 787 -2.63 24.27 1.57
C SER A 787 -1.98 22.92 1.20
N PRO A 788 -1.92 22.56 -0.10
CA PRO A 788 -1.39 21.27 -0.56
C PRO A 788 0.14 21.28 -0.66
N SER A 789 0.85 21.44 0.47
CA SER A 789 2.31 21.27 0.55
C SER A 789 2.68 19.85 0.99
N GLU A 790 3.90 19.41 0.67
CA GLU A 790 4.43 18.10 1.10
C GLU A 790 4.32 17.94 2.63
N GLU A 791 4.66 18.99 3.35
CA GLU A 791 4.60 19.07 4.82
C GLU A 791 3.18 18.98 5.38
N ASN A 792 2.15 19.41 4.63
CA ASN A 792 0.76 19.33 5.07
C ASN A 792 0.09 18.01 4.64
N GLN A 793 0.55 17.41 3.55
CA GLN A 793 0.09 16.08 3.12
C GLN A 793 0.60 14.98 4.06
N HIS A 794 1.73 15.22 4.74
CA HIS A 794 2.25 14.37 5.80
C HIS A 794 2.81 15.19 6.96
N PRO A 795 1.96 15.67 7.87
CA PRO A 795 2.40 16.50 8.97
C PRO A 795 3.27 15.68 9.93
N THR A 796 4.51 16.11 10.13
CA THR A 796 5.46 15.51 11.06
C THR A 796 6.02 16.55 12.01
N ILE A 797 6.49 16.07 13.16
CA ILE A 797 7.30 16.83 14.11
C ILE A 797 8.46 15.98 14.59
N ARG A 798 9.51 16.63 15.08
CA ARG A 798 10.74 15.96 15.52
C ARG A 798 11.27 16.52 16.84
N VAL A 799 11.94 15.65 17.60
CA VAL A 799 12.68 16.07 18.80
C VAL A 799 13.79 17.05 18.41
N GLY A 800 13.82 18.19 19.10
CA GLY A 800 14.77 19.28 18.88
C GLY A 800 14.25 20.41 17.98
N GLU A 801 13.04 20.29 17.40
CA GLU A 801 12.45 21.35 16.60
C GLU A 801 12.18 22.62 17.40
N GLN A 802 12.25 23.76 16.70
CA GLN A 802 11.97 25.06 17.28
C GLN A 802 10.47 25.25 17.46
N VAL A 803 10.13 25.91 18.56
CA VAL A 803 8.75 26.15 18.96
C VAL A 803 8.50 27.64 19.13
N VAL A 804 7.49 28.12 18.41
CA VAL A 804 6.97 29.48 18.50
C VAL A 804 5.60 29.42 19.18
N VAL A 805 5.34 30.37 20.06
CA VAL A 805 4.10 30.43 20.83
C VAL A 805 3.42 31.76 20.57
N ASP A 806 2.20 31.71 20.07
CA ASP A 806 1.34 32.88 19.87
C ASP A 806 0.46 33.09 21.11
N GLY A 807 0.53 34.31 21.67
CA GLY A 807 -0.20 34.76 22.86
C GLY A 807 -1.62 35.23 22.58
#